data_AF-A0A936XFY5-F1
#
_entry.id   AF-A0A936XFY5-F1
#
_cell.length_a   1.000
_cell.length_b   1.000
_cell.length_c   1.000
_cell.angle_alpha   90.00
_cell.angle_beta   90.00
_cell.angle_gamma   90.00
#
_symmetry.space_group_name_H-M   'P 1'
#
loop_
_entity.id
_entity.type
_entity.pdbx_description
1 polymer ?
#
loop_
_entity_poly.entity_id
_entity_poly.type
_entity_poly.pdbx_seq_one_letter_code
_entity_poly.pdbx_strand_id
1 'polypeptide(L)'
;MRNFSPGTRAFSLVVITFAFLAGLSCSNPRQANQSARPEEDGPREMLERDIRMMKDPALGIVPTERLVAAKAYRDELWRQQRPGAALSGVTWKNFGPNNQGGRSRTVLVDANDATGNTVWTGSVGGGLWKTTDISAASPAWTAVDDLMGNLSISDIVQDPSNTLVMYLSTGEGYGNIDGIRGLGVWKSVNGGTSWSQISATNNSNFYYCQKMAVTSTGVVLVATASGLQRSPDGGTTWTKVLGTGLGITGAASNFCYDVDIAANGDVFATLNGSVHRSTNAGVTFAAAQTLPITAGRIELATAPSDANYVYALCENGSAVAGVLKTVNGGTTWTSQTEPADADPGIPAADFSRTQAWYDLTIAVNPTNRDEIFVGGVDIFKSTNGGSTWTQVTHWYGGFGYQYAHADQHCIRFKPGSNTIAYFTNDGGIFQTSNANAASPTLTSKGTNYITAQFYSCAIHPTAQTSYYLAGAQDNGSHQFTSNSIAGSVQVTGGDGAFVHIDQDQPQYQFTSYVYNDFYRSSNGGASWTNVTTTGGDFISPTDYDNTGNILYMCDGNNNYRRWTNAQTGSTFSQVAVAAFNGFVTAVTVSPNTANRVFFGTSSGRVVRVDNANGAATATNISTGLPAGTPTCVEVETGNDNHLLVTYSNYGILNIWETSDGGTTWKSDDGNLPDMPVRWILLNPSNSAQAIIATELGVWSTDNLAGGATVWGASNSGLANVRVDMLQMRQSDKYVIAATHGRGLFGSDVFTTPTSLFTATNKTTYRNMAVQFNSESYRATSWSWDFGDGNTSTAENPSHVYANAGVYNVTLSINGGASSLTKNSFVQILPNRGTPYSIAGGGGFETNTADFGPQTTSGTAWELGNSAIAGKNGTHAGSAAWVTGLTASNYADNGDASLLTPNYNFTLPGTYTLRFWSKFATEAGYDGFRVEYSTNKGASWLPLGTTVAAGWYNFANTVGDASFPVNEAFFNGTVAAYTQYTRDVSFLAGQGNVSFRLRFKSDVNTNAAGVAVDDFEILGPENVSLPIQLLQFVAEKQQSDVLVKWSTAEETNMNRYLVERSTDGILFTQVGQKTALNGADNQYQFTDMISALPVRLSGYVYYRLKMLDKDGSYTYSSIARVALNEKADIVTAGPNPFKDRITIYSPSTVTKVSFYDAAGKMVYQDNAVRNNQVLVKGDLPKGTYILKIETITGVYRQKMVKMD
;
A
#
# COMPACT_ATOMS: atom_id res chain seq x y z
N MET A 1 36.56 -26.23 -50.05
CA MET A 1 37.46 -26.78 -51.09
C MET A 1 38.45 -27.74 -50.42
N ARG A 2 38.41 -29.03 -50.82
CA ARG A 2 39.45 -30.10 -50.80
C ARG A 2 40.29 -30.28 -49.52
N ASN A 3 40.11 -31.40 -48.80
CA ASN A 3 40.80 -32.73 -48.92
C ASN A 3 42.24 -32.69 -48.36
N PHE A 4 42.84 -33.71 -47.70
CA PHE A 4 42.87 -35.19 -47.81
C PHE A 4 43.41 -35.74 -46.45
N SER A 5 42.87 -36.77 -45.76
CA SER A 5 42.92 -38.26 -45.97
C SER A 5 43.91 -38.98 -45.00
N PRO A 6 44.01 -40.34 -44.92
CA PRO A 6 42.97 -41.39 -44.79
C PRO A 6 43.33 -42.61 -43.88
N GLY A 7 42.35 -43.52 -43.71
CA GLY A 7 42.52 -45.00 -43.62
C GLY A 7 42.15 -45.66 -42.28
N THR A 8 41.55 -46.86 -42.14
CA THR A 8 40.91 -47.85 -43.07
C THR A 8 40.23 -48.96 -42.22
N ARG A 9 39.09 -49.53 -42.70
CA ARG A 9 38.52 -50.92 -42.51
C ARG A 9 38.07 -51.38 -41.09
N ALA A 10 37.11 -52.28 -40.84
CA ALA A 10 35.90 -52.87 -41.46
C ALA A 10 35.54 -54.12 -40.59
N PHE A 11 34.26 -54.42 -40.31
CA PHE A 11 33.57 -55.75 -40.40
C PHE A 11 32.32 -55.93 -39.48
N SER A 12 31.23 -56.35 -40.16
CA SER A 12 29.96 -57.07 -39.91
C SER A 12 29.66 -57.72 -38.52
N LEU A 13 28.44 -57.57 -37.94
CA LEU A 13 27.12 -58.25 -38.15
C LEU A 13 26.97 -59.60 -37.39
N VAL A 14 25.92 -59.75 -36.54
CA VAL A 14 24.87 -60.82 -36.54
C VAL A 14 24.07 -60.82 -35.22
N VAL A 15 22.79 -61.17 -35.37
CA VAL A 15 21.59 -61.07 -34.52
C VAL A 15 21.36 -62.37 -33.71
N ILE A 16 20.58 -62.31 -32.61
CA ILE A 16 19.43 -63.19 -32.22
C ILE A 16 19.23 -63.34 -30.69
N THR A 17 18.19 -62.65 -30.21
CA THR A 17 17.07 -63.04 -29.32
C THR A 17 17.16 -64.25 -28.37
N PHE A 18 16.71 -64.10 -27.10
CA PHE A 18 15.56 -64.85 -26.50
C PHE A 18 15.14 -64.35 -25.08
N ALA A 19 13.87 -63.95 -24.99
CA ALA A 19 12.83 -63.95 -23.92
C ALA A 19 13.06 -64.29 -22.42
N PHE A 20 12.39 -63.48 -21.57
CA PHE A 20 11.66 -63.74 -20.28
C PHE A 20 12.43 -64.37 -19.09
N LEU A 21 12.23 -64.07 -17.79
CA LEU A 21 11.07 -63.66 -16.99
C LEU A 21 11.55 -63.07 -15.63
N ALA A 22 10.87 -62.02 -15.15
CA ALA A 22 10.67 -61.51 -13.78
C ALA A 22 11.71 -61.66 -12.62
N GLY A 23 11.92 -60.52 -11.93
CA GLY A 23 11.86 -60.46 -10.46
C GLY A 23 13.15 -60.04 -9.75
N LEU A 24 13.28 -58.73 -9.46
CA LEU A 24 13.73 -58.15 -8.18
C LEU A 24 14.04 -56.66 -8.37
N SER A 25 13.21 -55.81 -7.77
CA SER A 25 13.46 -54.39 -7.56
C SER A 25 14.57 -54.19 -6.52
N CYS A 26 15.54 -53.33 -6.80
CA CYS A 26 16.28 -52.58 -5.77
C CYS A 26 16.79 -51.24 -6.35
N SER A 27 16.11 -50.19 -5.91
CA SER A 27 16.58 -48.83 -5.58
C SER A 27 17.74 -48.19 -6.37
N ASN A 28 17.39 -47.14 -7.12
CA ASN A 28 18.30 -46.12 -7.66
C ASN A 28 18.91 -45.29 -6.50
N PRO A 29 20.21 -44.93 -6.54
CA PRO A 29 20.90 -44.17 -5.50
C PRO A 29 20.64 -42.65 -5.62
N ARG A 30 19.37 -42.24 -5.78
CA ARG A 30 18.95 -40.83 -5.93
C ARG A 30 18.44 -40.18 -4.63
N GLN A 31 18.78 -40.74 -3.47
CA GLN A 31 18.15 -40.37 -2.20
C GLN A 31 19.06 -39.64 -1.19
N ALA A 32 20.31 -39.31 -1.54
CA ALA A 32 21.29 -38.89 -0.54
C ALA A 32 21.98 -37.52 -0.75
N ASN A 33 21.48 -36.62 -1.61
CA ASN A 33 21.97 -35.23 -1.65
C ASN A 33 20.88 -34.30 -2.20
N GLN A 34 20.01 -33.82 -1.31
CA GLN A 34 19.08 -32.72 -1.59
C GLN A 34 19.69 -31.34 -1.28
N SER A 35 20.95 -31.28 -0.82
CA SER A 35 21.62 -30.04 -0.38
C SER A 35 22.59 -29.44 -1.40
N ALA A 36 22.57 -29.85 -2.67
CA ALA A 36 23.49 -29.32 -3.68
C ALA A 36 23.00 -29.59 -5.12
N ARG A 37 21.87 -28.99 -5.52
CA ARG A 37 21.76 -28.59 -6.93
C ARG A 37 22.36 -27.18 -6.98
N PRO A 38 23.42 -26.93 -7.78
CA PRO A 38 23.93 -25.58 -7.94
C PRO A 38 22.78 -24.69 -8.36
N GLU A 39 22.63 -23.55 -7.69
CA GLU A 39 21.62 -22.55 -8.02
C GLU A 39 21.70 -22.18 -9.50
N GLU A 40 22.87 -22.23 -10.13
CA GLU A 40 23.10 -22.03 -11.58
C GLU A 40 22.09 -22.69 -12.54
N ASP A 41 21.57 -23.87 -12.21
CA ASP A 41 20.56 -24.55 -13.06
C ASP A 41 19.20 -23.84 -13.00
N GLY A 42 18.84 -23.20 -11.88
CA GLY A 42 17.57 -22.50 -11.65
C GLY A 42 17.38 -21.21 -12.47
N PRO A 43 18.24 -20.18 -12.34
CA PRO A 43 18.21 -18.97 -13.14
C PRO A 43 18.30 -19.28 -14.64
N ARG A 44 19.07 -20.33 -15.02
CA ARG A 44 19.14 -20.79 -16.40
C ARG A 44 17.79 -21.25 -16.92
N GLU A 45 17.12 -22.11 -16.20
CA GLU A 45 15.79 -22.59 -16.56
C GLU A 45 14.76 -21.44 -16.59
N MET A 46 14.88 -20.47 -15.67
CA MET A 46 14.00 -19.30 -15.62
C MET A 46 14.09 -18.44 -16.88
N LEU A 47 15.28 -18.15 -17.43
CA LEU A 47 15.34 -17.48 -18.73
C LEU A 47 15.15 -18.40 -19.92
N GLU A 48 15.48 -19.67 -19.87
CA GLU A 48 15.00 -20.57 -20.94
C GLU A 48 13.47 -20.52 -21.04
N ARG A 49 12.77 -20.32 -19.92
CA ARG A 49 11.34 -19.99 -19.90
C ARG A 49 11.06 -18.57 -20.41
N ASP A 50 11.71 -17.52 -19.90
CA ASP A 50 11.42 -16.13 -20.28
C ASP A 50 11.80 -15.81 -21.75
N ILE A 51 12.94 -16.29 -22.27
CA ILE A 51 13.26 -16.27 -23.72
C ILE A 51 12.15 -16.97 -24.48
N ARG A 52 11.68 -18.13 -24.05
CA ARG A 52 10.64 -18.86 -24.77
C ARG A 52 9.32 -18.09 -24.79
N MET A 53 9.01 -17.39 -23.70
CA MET A 53 7.85 -16.51 -23.53
C MET A 53 8.01 -15.11 -24.15
N MET A 54 9.18 -14.76 -24.68
CA MET A 54 9.37 -13.44 -25.29
C MET A 54 9.93 -13.50 -26.70
N LYS A 55 10.67 -14.55 -27.08
CA LYS A 55 11.31 -14.63 -28.40
C LYS A 55 10.29 -14.44 -29.51
N ASP A 56 10.69 -13.76 -30.56
CA ASP A 56 9.98 -13.82 -31.82
C ASP A 56 10.26 -15.20 -32.45
N PRO A 57 9.23 -16.06 -32.65
CA PRO A 57 9.42 -17.40 -33.16
C PRO A 57 10.06 -17.43 -34.56
N ALA A 58 9.87 -16.39 -35.37
CA ALA A 58 10.46 -16.28 -36.70
C ALA A 58 11.93 -15.82 -36.65
N LEU A 59 12.27 -14.92 -35.72
CA LEU A 59 13.65 -14.41 -35.59
C LEU A 59 14.54 -15.27 -34.69
N GLY A 60 13.96 -16.05 -33.78
CA GLY A 60 14.69 -16.85 -32.79
C GLY A 60 15.37 -16.04 -31.68
N ILE A 61 15.10 -14.73 -31.61
CA ILE A 61 15.64 -13.79 -30.61
C ILE A 61 14.51 -13.02 -29.94
N VAL A 62 14.78 -12.30 -28.85
CA VAL A 62 13.83 -11.41 -28.18
C VAL A 62 13.95 -9.98 -28.76
N PRO A 63 13.07 -9.52 -29.67
CA PRO A 63 13.14 -8.19 -30.29
C PRO A 63 12.54 -7.10 -29.39
N THR A 64 13.09 -6.94 -28.20
CA THR A 64 12.56 -6.05 -27.15
C THR A 64 12.55 -4.55 -27.53
N GLU A 65 13.16 -4.15 -28.65
CA GLU A 65 12.95 -2.83 -29.25
C GLU A 65 11.49 -2.56 -29.64
N ARG A 66 10.70 -3.62 -29.89
CA ARG A 66 9.25 -3.51 -30.13
C ARG A 66 8.50 -3.01 -28.89
N LEU A 67 9.02 -3.28 -27.70
CA LEU A 67 8.46 -2.74 -26.45
C LEU A 67 8.54 -1.21 -26.39
N VAL A 68 9.55 -0.60 -27.02
CA VAL A 68 9.67 0.87 -27.13
C VAL A 68 8.55 1.43 -28.00
N ALA A 69 8.26 0.78 -29.12
CA ALA A 69 7.15 1.18 -29.99
C ALA A 69 5.79 0.99 -29.29
N ALA A 70 5.61 -0.12 -28.55
CA ALA A 70 4.42 -0.37 -27.75
C ALA A 70 4.19 0.71 -26.68
N LYS A 71 5.26 1.13 -25.98
CA LYS A 71 5.22 2.25 -25.02
C LYS A 71 4.81 3.56 -25.69
N ALA A 72 5.46 3.91 -26.81
CA ALA A 72 5.15 5.15 -27.53
C ALA A 72 3.70 5.18 -28.03
N TYR A 73 3.18 4.05 -28.50
CA TYR A 73 1.78 3.90 -28.91
C TYR A 73 0.81 4.11 -27.73
N ARG A 74 1.07 3.46 -26.59
CA ARG A 74 0.29 3.67 -25.37
C ARG A 74 0.28 5.14 -24.93
N ASP A 75 1.44 5.79 -24.90
CA ASP A 75 1.53 7.20 -24.50
C ASP A 75 0.73 8.11 -25.44
N GLU A 76 0.64 7.76 -26.72
CA GLU A 76 -0.22 8.45 -27.67
C GLU A 76 -1.72 8.25 -27.36
N LEU A 77 -2.15 7.04 -27.00
CA LEU A 77 -3.53 6.77 -26.58
C LEU A 77 -3.94 7.65 -25.38
N TRP A 78 -3.05 7.81 -24.40
CA TRP A 78 -3.28 8.71 -23.26
C TRP A 78 -3.30 10.18 -23.65
N ARG A 79 -2.34 10.65 -24.46
CA ARG A 79 -2.30 12.06 -24.93
C ARG A 79 -3.55 12.44 -25.70
N GLN A 80 -4.07 11.55 -26.53
CA GLN A 80 -5.26 11.82 -27.33
C GLN A 80 -6.56 11.78 -26.50
N GLN A 81 -6.52 11.44 -25.20
CA GLN A 81 -7.69 11.05 -24.41
C GLN A 81 -8.56 10.03 -25.16
N ARG A 82 -7.91 9.19 -25.95
CA ARG A 82 -8.49 8.04 -26.63
C ARG A 82 -7.91 6.81 -25.95
N PRO A 83 -8.30 6.49 -24.69
CA PRO A 83 -8.36 5.07 -24.39
C PRO A 83 -9.23 4.50 -25.52
N GLY A 84 -8.85 3.36 -26.09
CA GLY A 84 -9.70 2.69 -27.08
C GLY A 84 -11.07 2.37 -26.49
N ALA A 85 -11.74 1.33 -26.97
CA ALA A 85 -12.91 0.81 -26.28
C ALA A 85 -12.53 0.12 -24.93
N ALA A 86 -11.67 0.74 -24.12
CA ALA A 86 -11.26 0.27 -22.80
C ALA A 86 -12.43 0.35 -21.84
N LEU A 87 -12.47 -0.57 -20.88
CA LEU A 87 -13.46 -0.53 -19.82
C LEU A 87 -13.34 0.78 -19.05
N SER A 88 -14.45 1.50 -18.92
CA SER A 88 -14.42 2.82 -18.29
C SER A 88 -14.09 2.71 -16.80
N GLY A 89 -13.26 3.62 -16.28
CA GLY A 89 -13.01 3.79 -14.84
C GLY A 89 -12.26 2.64 -14.16
N VAL A 90 -11.47 1.84 -14.89
CA VAL A 90 -10.56 0.86 -14.29
C VAL A 90 -9.47 1.59 -13.50
N THR A 91 -9.37 1.30 -12.21
CA THR A 91 -8.32 1.82 -11.33
C THR A 91 -7.76 0.70 -10.47
N TRP A 92 -6.43 0.67 -10.32
CA TRP A 92 -5.71 -0.29 -9.51
C TRP A 92 -5.25 0.33 -8.20
N LYS A 93 -5.33 -0.45 -7.12
CA LYS A 93 -4.84 -0.10 -5.79
C LYS A 93 -3.67 -1.02 -5.44
N ASN A 94 -2.54 -0.45 -5.02
CA ASN A 94 -1.39 -1.22 -4.57
C ASN A 94 -1.62 -1.72 -3.13
N PHE A 95 -1.34 -3.00 -2.87
CA PHE A 95 -1.47 -3.65 -1.56
C PHE A 95 -0.12 -3.82 -0.83
N GLY A 96 1.00 -3.57 -1.51
CA GLY A 96 2.36 -3.75 -1.00
C GLY A 96 3.04 -4.99 -1.59
N PRO A 97 3.99 -5.62 -0.87
CA PRO A 97 4.25 -5.41 0.55
C PRO A 97 5.08 -4.16 0.82
N ASN A 98 4.80 -3.48 1.93
CA ASN A 98 5.59 -2.32 2.35
C ASN A 98 6.76 -2.69 3.28
N ASN A 99 6.95 -3.97 3.59
CA ASN A 99 7.97 -4.46 4.51
C ASN A 99 8.99 -5.41 3.84
N GLN A 100 8.85 -5.66 2.54
CA GLN A 100 9.78 -6.47 1.75
C GLN A 100 10.06 -5.76 0.43
N GLY A 101 11.33 -5.35 0.24
CA GLY A 101 11.81 -4.89 -1.06
C GLY A 101 12.17 -6.08 -1.94
N GLY A 102 12.27 -5.86 -3.25
CA GLY A 102 12.84 -6.81 -4.20
C GLY A 102 14.25 -6.41 -4.64
N ARG A 103 14.75 -7.14 -5.63
CA ARG A 103 16.04 -6.96 -6.32
C ARG A 103 16.41 -5.50 -6.58
N SER A 104 17.45 -5.06 -5.87
CA SER A 104 17.95 -3.69 -5.88
C SER A 104 19.45 -3.65 -6.15
N ARG A 105 19.84 -2.82 -7.12
CA ARG A 105 21.20 -2.84 -7.68
C ARG A 105 22.02 -1.61 -7.35
N THR A 106 21.39 -0.54 -6.87
CA THR A 106 22.09 0.74 -6.69
C THR A 106 21.48 1.61 -5.61
N VAL A 107 22.32 2.48 -5.06
CA VAL A 107 21.97 3.48 -4.05
C VAL A 107 22.84 4.72 -4.25
N LEU A 108 22.27 5.91 -4.08
CA LEU A 108 22.97 7.18 -4.16
C LEU A 108 22.47 8.13 -3.08
N VAL A 109 23.39 8.65 -2.28
CA VAL A 109 23.11 9.78 -1.39
C VAL A 109 23.21 11.07 -2.19
N ASP A 110 22.17 11.89 -2.18
CA ASP A 110 22.12 13.12 -2.97
C ASP A 110 23.08 14.17 -2.40
N ALA A 111 24.10 14.52 -3.19
CA ALA A 111 25.08 15.54 -2.79
C ALA A 111 24.50 16.98 -2.78
N ASN A 112 23.31 17.23 -3.34
CA ASN A 112 22.61 18.52 -3.21
C ASN A 112 21.96 18.70 -1.83
N ASP A 113 21.70 17.60 -1.12
CA ASP A 113 21.11 17.66 0.20
C ASP A 113 22.21 17.80 1.25
N ALA A 114 22.35 19.01 1.80
CA ALA A 114 23.35 19.32 2.81
C ALA A 114 23.20 18.49 4.10
N THR A 115 22.03 17.93 4.38
CA THR A 115 21.83 17.00 5.51
C THR A 115 22.37 15.60 5.19
N GLY A 116 22.43 15.27 3.90
CA GLY A 116 22.76 13.95 3.38
C GLY A 116 21.77 12.88 3.83
N ASN A 117 20.49 13.23 3.94
CA ASN A 117 19.39 12.34 4.30
C ASN A 117 18.57 11.90 3.08
N THR A 118 18.66 12.64 1.98
CA THR A 118 18.04 12.31 0.71
C THR A 118 18.82 11.19 0.02
N VAL A 119 18.15 10.08 -0.23
CA VAL A 119 18.72 8.88 -0.83
C VAL A 119 17.84 8.39 -1.97
N TRP A 120 18.49 7.99 -3.05
CA TRP A 120 17.90 7.36 -4.22
C TRP A 120 18.31 5.89 -4.25
N THR A 121 17.41 5.00 -4.68
CA THR A 121 17.73 3.59 -4.90
C THR A 121 16.94 3.06 -6.09
N GLY A 122 17.49 2.07 -6.78
CA GLY A 122 16.91 1.50 -7.99
C GLY A 122 16.74 -0.01 -7.88
N SER A 123 15.59 -0.49 -8.34
CA SER A 123 15.26 -1.92 -8.47
C SER A 123 15.26 -2.37 -9.93
N VAL A 124 15.61 -3.63 -10.15
CA VAL A 124 15.41 -4.31 -11.43
C VAL A 124 13.94 -4.66 -11.56
N GLY A 125 13.21 -3.95 -12.41
CA GLY A 125 11.77 -4.13 -12.62
C GLY A 125 10.89 -3.24 -11.75
N GLY A 126 11.42 -2.76 -10.60
CA GLY A 126 10.70 -1.90 -9.66
C GLY A 126 10.93 -0.40 -9.79
N GLY A 127 11.82 0.05 -10.67
CA GLY A 127 12.01 1.47 -10.98
C GLY A 127 12.92 2.23 -10.01
N LEU A 128 12.93 3.56 -10.15
CA LEU A 128 13.72 4.47 -9.33
C LEU A 128 12.88 5.02 -8.18
N TRP A 129 13.46 5.05 -6.98
CA TRP A 129 12.81 5.50 -5.75
C TRP A 129 13.65 6.52 -5.00
N LYS A 130 12.96 7.39 -4.25
CA LYS A 130 13.57 8.44 -3.43
C LYS A 130 12.97 8.47 -2.03
N THR A 131 13.80 8.67 -1.03
CA THR A 131 13.40 9.17 0.30
C THR A 131 14.13 10.48 0.59
N THR A 132 13.49 11.39 1.32
CA THR A 132 14.12 12.63 1.82
C THR A 132 14.60 12.51 3.27
N ASP A 133 14.31 11.39 3.94
CA ASP A 133 14.76 11.12 5.30
C ASP A 133 15.10 9.64 5.49
N ILE A 134 16.32 9.26 5.05
CA ILE A 134 16.84 7.90 5.26
C ILE A 134 17.19 7.61 6.73
N SER A 135 17.31 8.66 7.56
CA SER A 135 17.70 8.52 8.98
C SER A 135 16.56 7.95 9.82
N ALA A 136 15.31 8.13 9.39
CA ALA A 136 14.13 7.53 10.00
C ALA A 136 14.25 6.00 10.12
N ALA A 137 13.68 5.44 11.20
CA ALA A 137 13.60 3.99 11.37
C ALA A 137 12.80 3.32 10.24
N SER A 138 11.77 4.00 9.73
CA SER A 138 10.97 3.59 8.57
C SER A 138 10.93 4.73 7.55
N PRO A 139 11.90 4.80 6.63
CA PRO A 139 11.94 5.84 5.61
C PRO A 139 10.68 5.82 4.73
N ALA A 140 10.24 7.01 4.30
CA ALA A 140 9.15 7.13 3.35
C ALA A 140 9.69 7.16 1.92
N TRP A 141 9.70 6.01 1.25
CA TRP A 141 10.09 5.93 -0.15
C TRP A 141 8.93 6.32 -1.09
N THR A 142 9.27 7.08 -2.12
CA THR A 142 8.35 7.49 -3.19
C THR A 142 8.93 7.04 -4.52
N ALA A 143 8.12 6.37 -5.33
CA ALA A 143 8.48 6.05 -6.71
C ALA A 143 8.59 7.34 -7.51
N VAL A 144 9.67 7.49 -8.27
CA VAL A 144 9.98 8.75 -8.98
C VAL A 144 9.08 8.95 -10.19
N ASP A 145 8.86 7.87 -10.95
CA ASP A 145 7.98 7.87 -12.12
C ASP A 145 7.52 6.43 -12.40
N ASP A 146 6.28 6.12 -12.04
CA ASP A 146 5.65 4.83 -12.30
C ASP A 146 5.46 4.55 -13.79
N LEU A 147 5.52 5.59 -14.62
CA LEU A 147 5.34 5.49 -16.06
C LEU A 147 6.67 5.58 -16.83
N MET A 148 7.80 5.55 -16.12
CA MET A 148 9.13 5.64 -16.71
C MET A 148 9.31 4.63 -17.86
N GLY A 149 10.02 5.07 -18.90
CA GLY A 149 10.24 4.27 -20.10
C GLY A 149 10.92 2.93 -19.88
N ASN A 150 11.61 2.70 -18.76
CA ASN A 150 12.12 1.40 -18.33
C ASN A 150 12.30 1.39 -16.80
N LEU A 151 11.81 0.34 -16.14
CA LEU A 151 11.89 0.19 -14.68
C LEU A 151 13.06 -0.70 -14.22
N SER A 152 13.86 -1.27 -15.13
CA SER A 152 15.05 -2.06 -14.83
C SER A 152 16.24 -1.17 -14.53
N ILE A 153 16.33 -0.65 -13.30
CA ILE A 153 17.42 0.25 -12.91
C ILE A 153 18.65 -0.56 -12.52
N SER A 154 19.79 -0.27 -13.15
CA SER A 154 21.05 -0.94 -12.85
C SER A 154 22.03 -0.09 -12.03
N ASP A 155 22.17 1.20 -12.37
CA ASP A 155 23.03 2.10 -11.61
C ASP A 155 22.57 3.56 -11.68
N ILE A 156 22.95 4.35 -10.67
CA ILE A 156 22.72 5.79 -10.62
C ILE A 156 23.97 6.51 -10.12
N VAL A 157 24.34 7.60 -10.79
CA VAL A 157 25.48 8.44 -10.45
C VAL A 157 25.14 9.92 -10.56
N GLN A 158 25.89 10.74 -9.85
CA GLN A 158 25.73 12.19 -9.82
C GLN A 158 27.02 12.85 -10.29
N ASP A 159 26.91 13.94 -11.05
CA ASP A 159 28.07 14.70 -11.51
C ASP A 159 28.69 15.45 -10.31
N PRO A 160 29.96 15.18 -9.95
CA PRO A 160 30.61 15.82 -8.80
C PRO A 160 30.91 17.31 -9.03
N SER A 161 30.92 17.78 -10.29
CA SER A 161 31.15 19.19 -10.65
C SER A 161 29.85 20.01 -10.68
N ASN A 162 28.71 19.34 -10.89
CA ASN A 162 27.38 19.93 -10.84
C ASN A 162 26.39 18.92 -10.30
N THR A 163 26.16 18.97 -9.00
CA THR A 163 25.33 18.00 -8.28
C THR A 163 23.87 17.96 -8.75
N LEU A 164 23.36 18.98 -9.45
CA LEU A 164 22.02 18.92 -10.05
C LEU A 164 21.93 17.96 -11.24
N VAL A 165 23.06 17.58 -11.84
CA VAL A 165 23.12 16.66 -12.97
C VAL A 165 23.31 15.23 -12.46
N MET A 166 22.41 14.34 -12.87
CA MET A 166 22.41 12.94 -12.48
C MET A 166 22.20 12.05 -13.70
N TYR A 167 22.76 10.84 -13.66
CA TYR A 167 22.60 9.84 -14.70
C TYR A 167 22.12 8.53 -14.07
N LEU A 168 21.23 7.85 -14.78
CA LEU A 168 20.61 6.59 -14.38
C LEU A 168 20.71 5.62 -15.56
N SER A 169 21.32 4.47 -15.37
CA SER A 169 21.39 3.42 -16.40
C SER A 169 20.35 2.35 -16.16
N THR A 170 19.96 1.68 -17.25
CA THR A 170 19.00 0.58 -17.19
C THR A 170 19.54 -0.67 -17.84
N GLY A 171 18.96 -1.80 -17.44
CA GLY A 171 19.26 -3.11 -17.98
C GLY A 171 20.24 -3.88 -17.12
N GLU A 172 19.84 -5.09 -16.74
CA GLU A 172 20.65 -5.95 -15.90
C GLU A 172 21.53 -6.86 -16.77
N GLY A 173 22.84 -6.70 -16.67
CA GLY A 173 23.78 -7.38 -17.56
C GLY A 173 24.90 -8.07 -16.82
N TYR A 174 24.58 -8.94 -15.87
CA TYR A 174 25.57 -9.77 -15.15
C TYR A 174 25.56 -11.22 -15.63
N GLY A 175 25.03 -11.45 -16.83
CA GLY A 175 24.93 -12.80 -17.41
C GLY A 175 23.85 -13.65 -16.76
N ASN A 176 23.12 -13.11 -15.77
CA ASN A 176 21.92 -13.72 -15.23
C ASN A 176 20.91 -13.86 -16.34
N ILE A 177 20.35 -15.05 -16.36
CA ILE A 177 19.65 -15.51 -17.53
C ILE A 177 18.33 -14.70 -17.46
N ASP A 178 17.67 -14.53 -16.30
CA ASP A 178 16.44 -13.74 -16.08
C ASP A 178 16.57 -12.18 -16.22
N GLY A 179 17.70 -11.65 -16.68
CA GLY A 179 17.98 -10.21 -16.68
C GLY A 179 17.02 -9.39 -17.54
N ILE A 180 16.45 -8.33 -16.95
CA ILE A 180 15.53 -7.42 -17.64
C ILE A 180 16.33 -6.45 -18.52
N ARG A 181 16.11 -6.49 -19.85
CA ARG A 181 16.76 -5.59 -20.82
C ARG A 181 16.44 -4.12 -20.56
N GLY A 182 17.48 -3.28 -20.58
CA GLY A 182 17.43 -1.83 -20.47
C GLY A 182 17.12 -1.12 -21.78
N LEU A 183 16.91 0.20 -21.70
CA LEU A 183 16.86 1.10 -22.86
C LEU A 183 17.90 2.23 -22.74
N GLY A 184 19.07 1.96 -22.17
CA GLY A 184 20.17 2.92 -22.12
C GLY A 184 20.24 3.76 -20.86
N VAL A 185 20.53 5.05 -21.02
CA VAL A 185 20.83 5.98 -19.93
C VAL A 185 19.84 7.15 -19.93
N TRP A 186 19.37 7.52 -18.74
CA TRP A 186 18.53 8.68 -18.48
C TRP A 186 19.35 9.74 -17.78
N LYS A 187 19.00 10.99 -18.04
CA LYS A 187 19.65 12.16 -17.47
C LYS A 187 18.63 13.02 -16.76
N SER A 188 19.01 13.52 -15.59
CA SER A 188 18.38 14.66 -14.93
C SER A 188 19.35 15.84 -14.91
N VAL A 189 18.81 17.05 -15.00
CA VAL A 189 19.57 18.31 -14.89
C VAL A 189 19.05 19.20 -13.75
N ASN A 190 18.13 18.66 -12.92
CA ASN A 190 17.41 19.39 -11.88
C ASN A 190 17.27 18.57 -10.59
N GLY A 191 18.32 17.86 -10.21
CA GLY A 191 18.38 17.09 -8.96
C GLY A 191 17.37 15.95 -8.90
N GLY A 192 17.11 15.31 -10.04
CA GLY A 192 16.21 14.16 -10.15
C GLY A 192 14.71 14.51 -10.14
N THR A 193 14.34 15.80 -10.24
CA THR A 193 12.93 16.22 -10.33
C THR A 193 12.27 15.73 -11.62
N SER A 194 13.02 15.69 -12.72
CA SER A 194 12.59 15.10 -13.98
C SER A 194 13.74 14.36 -14.66
N TRP A 195 13.39 13.31 -15.42
CA TRP A 195 14.34 12.46 -16.12
C TRP A 195 13.99 12.37 -17.61
N SER A 196 15.00 12.36 -18.47
CA SER A 196 14.84 12.15 -19.91
C SER A 196 15.82 11.10 -20.41
N GLN A 197 15.36 10.17 -21.24
CA GLN A 197 16.23 9.20 -21.89
C GLN A 197 17.20 9.94 -22.85
N ILE A 198 18.47 9.57 -22.80
CA ILE A 198 19.48 10.03 -23.75
C ILE A 198 19.29 9.22 -25.05
N SER A 199 18.77 9.85 -26.09
CA SER A 199 18.46 9.18 -27.37
C SER A 199 19.65 8.47 -28.00
N ALA A 200 20.87 9.02 -27.85
CA ALA A 200 22.11 8.41 -28.34
C ALA A 200 22.46 7.07 -27.66
N THR A 201 21.82 6.73 -26.54
CA THR A 201 22.00 5.46 -25.83
C THR A 201 20.87 4.46 -26.09
N ASN A 202 19.84 4.82 -26.88
CA ASN A 202 18.76 3.90 -27.24
C ASN A 202 19.19 2.94 -28.37
N ASN A 203 20.18 2.09 -28.09
CA ASN A 203 20.72 1.10 -29.02
C ASN A 203 21.39 -0.06 -28.27
N SER A 204 21.80 -1.09 -29.01
CA SER A 204 22.30 -2.35 -28.45
C SER A 204 23.55 -2.24 -27.60
N ASN A 205 24.31 -1.15 -27.72
CA ASN A 205 25.48 -0.96 -26.86
C ASN A 205 25.10 -0.70 -25.40
N PHE A 206 23.88 -0.24 -25.12
CA PHE A 206 23.45 0.15 -23.76
C PHE A 206 22.20 -0.60 -23.26
N TYR A 207 21.85 -1.73 -23.90
CA TYR A 207 20.75 -2.57 -23.40
C TYR A 207 21.05 -3.22 -22.05
N TYR A 208 22.34 -3.34 -21.72
CA TYR A 208 22.83 -3.96 -20.51
C TYR A 208 23.95 -3.08 -19.98
N CYS A 209 23.62 -2.17 -19.07
CA CYS A 209 24.57 -1.27 -18.43
C CYS A 209 24.83 -1.76 -17.01
N GLN A 210 26.09 -2.00 -16.64
CA GLN A 210 26.45 -2.62 -15.37
C GLN A 210 26.69 -1.57 -14.27
N LYS A 211 27.59 -0.64 -14.56
CA LYS A 211 28.08 0.40 -13.64
C LYS A 211 28.34 1.70 -14.40
N MET A 212 28.22 2.83 -13.70
CA MET A 212 28.59 4.13 -14.24
C MET A 212 29.59 4.87 -13.34
N ALA A 213 30.33 5.78 -13.95
CA ALA A 213 31.16 6.73 -13.22
C ALA A 213 31.15 8.10 -13.93
N VAL A 214 31.25 9.19 -13.15
CA VAL A 214 31.39 10.55 -13.68
C VAL A 214 32.66 11.17 -13.10
N THR A 215 33.54 11.61 -14.00
CA THR A 215 34.80 12.27 -13.60
C THR A 215 34.55 13.68 -13.06
N SER A 216 35.52 14.24 -12.35
CA SER A 216 35.49 15.63 -11.87
C SER A 216 35.39 16.68 -12.98
N THR A 217 35.61 16.30 -14.24
CA THR A 217 35.46 17.17 -15.42
C THR A 217 34.15 16.95 -16.18
N GLY A 218 33.23 16.13 -15.64
CA GLY A 218 31.91 15.86 -16.23
C GLY A 218 31.89 14.79 -17.33
N VAL A 219 33.02 14.10 -17.58
CA VAL A 219 33.04 12.93 -18.49
C VAL A 219 32.25 11.78 -17.86
N VAL A 220 31.32 11.22 -18.62
CA VAL A 220 30.48 10.09 -18.22
C VAL A 220 31.03 8.80 -18.81
N LEU A 221 31.13 7.76 -18.00
CA LEU A 221 31.59 6.42 -18.36
C LEU A 221 30.50 5.41 -18.00
N VAL A 222 30.24 4.46 -18.89
CA VAL A 222 29.24 3.40 -18.69
C VAL A 222 29.88 2.06 -19.05
N ALA A 223 30.01 1.18 -18.07
CA ALA A 223 30.33 -0.22 -18.29
C ALA A 223 29.12 -0.89 -18.95
N THR A 224 29.34 -1.51 -20.11
CA THR A 224 28.29 -2.20 -20.88
C THR A 224 28.75 -3.60 -21.30
N ALA A 225 27.80 -4.45 -21.70
CA ALA A 225 28.10 -5.73 -22.36
C ALA A 225 28.81 -5.56 -23.73
N SER A 226 28.91 -4.34 -24.25
CA SER A 226 29.53 -3.98 -25.53
C SER A 226 30.87 -3.23 -25.39
N GLY A 227 31.39 -3.11 -24.16
CA GLY A 227 32.64 -2.44 -23.79
C GLY A 227 32.40 -1.22 -22.91
N LEU A 228 33.47 -0.53 -22.53
CA LEU A 228 33.33 0.73 -21.80
C LEU A 228 32.97 1.86 -22.78
N GLN A 229 31.81 2.48 -22.57
CA GLN A 229 31.34 3.63 -23.36
C GLN A 229 31.71 4.92 -22.63
N ARG A 230 32.21 5.91 -23.36
CA ARG A 230 32.61 7.23 -22.83
C ARG A 230 31.89 8.35 -23.55
N SER A 231 31.43 9.34 -22.78
CA SER A 231 30.87 10.60 -23.28
C SER A 231 31.58 11.80 -22.65
N PRO A 232 32.27 12.65 -23.44
CA PRO A 232 32.91 13.86 -22.94
C PRO A 232 31.96 15.06 -22.80
N ASP A 233 30.72 14.95 -23.28
CA ASP A 233 29.78 16.07 -23.46
C ASP A 233 28.43 15.83 -22.76
N GLY A 234 28.48 15.10 -21.64
CA GLY A 234 27.32 14.84 -20.79
C GLY A 234 26.24 13.98 -21.44
N GLY A 235 26.62 13.06 -22.32
CA GLY A 235 25.76 12.06 -22.94
C GLY A 235 25.35 12.34 -24.39
N THR A 236 25.81 13.42 -25.01
CA THR A 236 25.40 13.77 -26.38
C THR A 236 26.08 12.88 -27.42
N THR A 237 27.37 12.64 -27.26
CA THR A 237 28.16 11.72 -28.09
C THR A 237 28.78 10.62 -27.25
N TRP A 238 28.89 9.42 -27.83
CA TRP A 238 29.41 8.23 -27.17
C TRP A 238 30.47 7.54 -28.04
N THR A 239 31.52 7.04 -27.40
CA THR A 239 32.56 6.26 -28.06
C THR A 239 32.99 5.11 -27.17
N LYS A 240 33.11 3.91 -27.75
CA LYS A 240 33.71 2.76 -27.07
C LYS A 240 35.21 2.99 -26.90
N VAL A 241 35.68 3.01 -25.66
CA VAL A 241 37.09 3.32 -25.31
C VAL A 241 37.86 2.15 -24.70
N LEU A 242 37.16 1.07 -24.31
CA LEU A 242 37.77 -0.18 -23.85
C LEU A 242 36.94 -1.38 -24.34
N GLY A 243 37.62 -2.42 -24.84
CA GLY A 243 37.04 -3.66 -25.34
C GLY A 243 37.71 -4.17 -26.63
N THR A 244 37.15 -5.20 -27.25
CA THR A 244 37.71 -5.80 -28.47
C THR A 244 37.68 -4.84 -29.66
N GLY A 245 38.65 -5.01 -30.57
CA GLY A 245 38.77 -4.24 -31.81
C GLY A 245 39.50 -2.89 -31.68
N LEU A 246 39.96 -2.52 -30.49
CA LEU A 246 40.65 -1.23 -30.23
C LEU A 246 42.19 -1.33 -30.21
N GLY A 247 42.77 -2.52 -30.39
CA GLY A 247 44.23 -2.73 -30.37
C GLY A 247 44.88 -2.63 -28.99
N ILE A 248 44.10 -2.67 -27.90
CA ILE A 248 44.59 -2.64 -26.51
C ILE A 248 45.00 -4.06 -26.11
N THR A 249 46.27 -4.26 -25.78
CA THR A 249 46.79 -5.57 -25.33
C THR A 249 46.03 -6.07 -24.10
N GLY A 250 45.50 -7.30 -24.18
CA GLY A 250 44.77 -7.95 -23.09
C GLY A 250 43.27 -7.64 -23.03
N ALA A 251 42.75 -6.68 -23.80
CA ALA A 251 41.32 -6.39 -23.87
C ALA A 251 40.58 -7.39 -24.79
N ALA A 252 40.48 -8.64 -24.34
CA ALA A 252 39.97 -9.77 -25.12
C ALA A 252 38.43 -9.94 -25.08
N SER A 253 37.71 -9.12 -24.31
CA SER A 253 36.26 -9.18 -24.15
C SER A 253 35.60 -7.82 -24.36
N ASN A 254 34.30 -7.82 -24.62
CA ASN A 254 33.45 -6.63 -24.57
C ASN A 254 32.63 -6.54 -23.29
N PHE A 255 32.57 -7.60 -22.50
CA PHE A 255 31.81 -7.58 -21.27
C PHE A 255 32.57 -6.77 -20.22
N CYS A 256 32.14 -5.53 -19.99
CA CYS A 256 32.71 -4.63 -19.01
C CYS A 256 31.88 -4.71 -17.73
N TYR A 257 32.46 -5.18 -16.62
CA TYR A 257 31.71 -5.40 -15.39
C TYR A 257 31.70 -4.15 -14.50
N ASP A 258 32.83 -3.45 -14.42
CA ASP A 258 32.97 -2.33 -13.49
C ASP A 258 33.83 -1.20 -14.04
N VAL A 259 33.58 0.01 -13.53
CA VAL A 259 34.37 1.21 -13.76
C VAL A 259 34.38 2.06 -12.50
N ASP A 260 35.57 2.43 -12.04
CA ASP A 260 35.75 3.24 -10.84
C ASP A 260 36.85 4.29 -11.01
N ILE A 261 36.79 5.37 -10.24
CA ILE A 261 37.67 6.54 -10.35
C ILE A 261 38.49 6.68 -9.08
N ALA A 262 39.81 6.49 -9.21
CA ALA A 262 40.74 6.63 -8.09
C ALA A 262 40.85 8.09 -7.63
N ALA A 263 41.34 8.29 -6.40
CA ALA A 263 41.44 9.63 -5.77
C ALA A 263 42.27 10.66 -6.56
N ASN A 264 43.14 10.23 -7.47
CA ASN A 264 43.93 11.09 -8.36
C ASN A 264 43.25 11.37 -9.72
N GLY A 265 42.04 10.85 -9.95
CA GLY A 265 41.27 10.98 -11.19
C GLY A 265 41.56 9.91 -12.25
N ASP A 266 42.44 8.94 -11.97
CA ASP A 266 42.64 7.81 -12.87
C ASP A 266 41.39 6.93 -12.94
N VAL A 267 41.08 6.45 -14.14
CA VAL A 267 39.94 5.56 -14.37
C VAL A 267 40.45 4.13 -14.40
N PHE A 268 39.92 3.29 -13.53
CA PHE A 268 40.07 1.83 -13.61
C PHE A 268 38.80 1.23 -14.17
N ALA A 269 38.94 0.24 -15.04
CA ALA A 269 37.82 -0.48 -15.61
C ALA A 269 38.17 -1.96 -15.81
N THR A 270 37.16 -2.82 -15.71
CA THR A 270 37.32 -4.26 -15.87
C THR A 270 36.63 -4.75 -17.13
N LEU A 271 37.27 -5.70 -17.79
CA LEU A 271 36.61 -6.59 -18.75
C LEU A 271 36.62 -8.00 -18.16
N ASN A 272 35.86 -8.93 -18.76
CA ASN A 272 36.00 -10.35 -18.43
C ASN A 272 37.49 -10.77 -18.46
N GLY A 273 38.02 -11.07 -17.28
CA GLY A 273 39.38 -11.53 -16.99
C GLY A 273 40.50 -10.49 -17.03
N SER A 274 40.21 -9.20 -17.08
CA SER A 274 41.28 -8.17 -17.15
C SER A 274 40.94 -6.85 -16.48
N VAL A 275 41.96 -6.21 -15.89
CA VAL A 275 41.90 -4.87 -15.30
C VAL A 275 42.72 -3.90 -16.15
N HIS A 276 42.13 -2.75 -16.48
CA HIS A 276 42.76 -1.70 -17.27
C HIS A 276 42.73 -0.36 -16.54
N ARG A 277 43.73 0.49 -16.80
CA ARG A 277 43.84 1.85 -16.24
C ARG A 277 44.00 2.89 -17.33
N SER A 278 43.38 4.04 -17.13
CA SER A 278 43.52 5.25 -17.92
C SER A 278 43.92 6.41 -17.02
N THR A 279 44.92 7.19 -17.43
CA THR A 279 45.42 8.38 -16.72
C THR A 279 44.95 9.69 -17.36
N ASN A 280 44.05 9.61 -18.34
CA ASN A 280 43.56 10.75 -19.12
C ASN A 280 42.03 10.75 -19.23
N ALA A 281 41.34 10.53 -18.11
CA ALA A 281 39.88 10.54 -18.00
C ALA A 281 39.19 9.60 -19.01
N GLY A 282 39.74 8.39 -19.19
CA GLY A 282 39.17 7.34 -20.03
C GLY A 282 39.33 7.54 -21.53
N VAL A 283 40.14 8.51 -22.00
CA VAL A 283 40.36 8.73 -23.44
C VAL A 283 41.13 7.56 -24.06
N THR A 284 42.16 7.05 -23.38
CA THR A 284 42.91 5.86 -23.78
C THR A 284 43.22 4.98 -22.57
N PHE A 285 43.21 3.67 -22.77
CA PHE A 285 43.58 2.69 -21.74
C PHE A 285 44.92 2.01 -22.06
N ALA A 286 45.70 1.75 -21.01
CA ALA A 286 46.93 0.96 -21.11
C ALA A 286 46.63 -0.54 -21.30
N ALA A 287 47.69 -1.31 -21.58
CA ALA A 287 47.62 -2.77 -21.60
C ALA A 287 47.04 -3.34 -20.29
N ALA A 288 46.37 -4.48 -20.38
CA ALA A 288 45.82 -5.18 -19.22
C ALA A 288 46.91 -5.41 -18.16
N GLN A 289 46.55 -5.19 -16.90
CA GLN A 289 47.43 -5.43 -15.77
C GLN A 289 47.61 -6.93 -15.54
N THR A 290 48.80 -7.33 -15.09
CA THR A 290 49.08 -8.73 -14.76
C THR A 290 48.50 -9.08 -13.39
N LEU A 291 47.54 -9.99 -13.37
CA LEU A 291 46.94 -10.53 -12.15
C LEU A 291 47.67 -11.83 -11.74
N PRO A 292 47.81 -12.13 -10.44
CA PRO A 292 48.42 -13.37 -9.95
C PRO A 292 47.50 -14.59 -10.07
N ILE A 293 46.27 -14.39 -10.56
CA ILE A 293 45.22 -15.42 -10.72
C ILE A 293 44.54 -15.28 -12.08
N THR A 294 43.84 -16.34 -12.49
CA THR A 294 42.86 -16.27 -13.58
C THR A 294 41.53 -15.76 -13.02
N ALA A 295 40.89 -14.82 -13.71
CA ALA A 295 39.61 -14.27 -13.32
C ALA A 295 38.65 -14.22 -14.53
N GLY A 296 37.35 -14.20 -14.25
CA GLY A 296 36.23 -13.94 -15.14
C GLY A 296 35.62 -12.56 -14.82
N ARG A 297 34.52 -12.52 -14.07
CA ARG A 297 33.96 -11.26 -13.53
C ARG A 297 34.91 -10.64 -12.50
N ILE A 298 35.05 -9.31 -12.54
CA ILE A 298 35.88 -8.55 -11.61
C ILE A 298 35.16 -7.26 -11.20
N GLU A 299 34.85 -7.13 -9.92
CA GLU A 299 34.39 -5.88 -9.29
C GLU A 299 35.59 -5.14 -8.69
N LEU A 300 35.60 -3.81 -8.79
CA LEU A 300 36.67 -2.94 -8.30
C LEU A 300 36.19 -2.06 -7.16
N ALA A 301 37.12 -1.73 -6.26
CA ALA A 301 36.96 -0.59 -5.39
C ALA A 301 38.29 0.14 -5.22
N THR A 302 38.34 1.38 -5.69
CA THR A 302 39.45 2.30 -5.46
C THR A 302 39.32 2.92 -4.07
N ALA A 303 40.43 3.11 -3.36
CA ALA A 303 40.40 3.75 -2.04
C ALA A 303 40.26 5.28 -2.19
N PRO A 304 39.21 5.91 -1.66
CA PRO A 304 39.06 7.37 -1.76
C PRO A 304 40.15 8.15 -1.01
N SER A 305 40.82 7.50 -0.04
CA SER A 305 41.89 8.09 0.76
C SER A 305 43.30 7.93 0.18
N ASP A 306 43.51 7.05 -0.80
CA ASP A 306 44.84 6.81 -1.40
C ASP A 306 44.71 6.20 -2.81
N ALA A 307 45.08 6.98 -3.84
CA ALA A 307 44.99 6.55 -5.24
C ALA A 307 45.88 5.36 -5.60
N ASN A 308 46.84 4.98 -4.75
CA ASN A 308 47.66 3.79 -4.99
C ASN A 308 46.95 2.49 -4.57
N TYR A 309 45.91 2.58 -3.75
CA TYR A 309 45.20 1.43 -3.21
C TYR A 309 43.94 1.14 -4.04
N VAL A 310 43.93 -0.02 -4.69
CA VAL A 310 42.77 -0.54 -5.42
C VAL A 310 42.60 -2.00 -5.06
N TYR A 311 41.35 -2.40 -4.86
CA TYR A 311 40.96 -3.78 -4.61
C TYR A 311 40.20 -4.33 -5.80
N ALA A 312 40.37 -5.61 -6.08
CA ALA A 312 39.61 -6.34 -7.08
C ALA A 312 39.06 -7.61 -6.45
N LEU A 313 37.76 -7.83 -6.60
CA LEU A 313 37.10 -9.06 -6.19
C LEU A 313 36.79 -9.86 -7.45
N CYS A 314 37.42 -11.04 -7.57
CA CYS A 314 37.48 -11.80 -8.81
C CYS A 314 36.68 -13.09 -8.68
N GLU A 315 35.85 -13.39 -9.68
CA GLU A 315 35.20 -14.68 -9.92
C GLU A 315 36.01 -15.52 -10.92
N ASN A 316 35.90 -16.84 -10.88
CA ASN A 316 36.31 -17.74 -11.97
C ASN A 316 35.57 -19.08 -11.89
N GLY A 317 34.80 -19.40 -12.93
CA GLY A 317 34.01 -20.63 -12.95
C GLY A 317 32.96 -20.64 -11.84
N SER A 318 32.33 -19.48 -11.64
CA SER A 318 31.20 -19.23 -10.72
C SER A 318 31.53 -19.14 -9.24
N ALA A 319 32.74 -19.53 -8.84
CA ALA A 319 33.24 -19.32 -7.49
C ALA A 319 34.12 -18.06 -7.39
N VAL A 320 34.32 -17.55 -6.17
CA VAL A 320 35.32 -16.51 -5.92
C VAL A 320 36.72 -17.07 -6.19
N ALA A 321 37.44 -16.44 -7.10
CA ALA A 321 38.81 -16.79 -7.48
C ALA A 321 39.86 -16.11 -6.61
N GLY A 322 39.51 -14.98 -6.00
CA GLY A 322 40.33 -14.32 -5.00
C GLY A 322 40.01 -12.85 -4.77
N VAL A 323 40.49 -12.34 -3.64
CA VAL A 323 40.50 -10.90 -3.33
C VAL A 323 41.90 -10.36 -3.60
N LEU A 324 42.03 -9.46 -4.57
CA LEU A 324 43.31 -8.87 -4.94
C LEU A 324 43.44 -7.44 -4.42
N LYS A 325 44.68 -7.05 -4.12
CA LYS A 325 45.04 -5.70 -3.71
C LYS A 325 46.25 -5.21 -4.50
N THR A 326 46.22 -3.94 -4.89
CA THR A 326 47.41 -3.20 -5.31
C THR A 326 47.65 -2.04 -4.34
N VAL A 327 48.92 -1.71 -4.11
CA VAL A 327 49.36 -0.58 -3.26
C VAL A 327 50.23 0.41 -4.05
N ASN A 328 50.24 0.27 -5.38
CA ASN A 328 51.05 1.08 -6.30
C ASN A 328 50.30 1.40 -7.60
N GLY A 329 48.98 1.59 -7.49
CA GLY A 329 48.12 2.07 -8.58
C GLY A 329 48.01 1.08 -9.75
N GLY A 330 48.00 -0.22 -9.45
CA GLY A 330 47.81 -1.30 -10.42
C GLY A 330 49.09 -1.77 -11.13
N THR A 331 50.27 -1.39 -10.63
CA THR A 331 51.54 -1.87 -11.20
C THR A 331 51.78 -3.34 -10.84
N THR A 332 51.47 -3.73 -9.60
CA THR A 332 51.51 -5.11 -9.13
C THR A 332 50.31 -5.42 -8.25
N TRP A 333 49.81 -6.66 -8.35
CA TRP A 333 48.67 -7.17 -7.57
C TRP A 333 49.09 -8.33 -6.67
N THR A 334 48.54 -8.38 -5.46
CA THR A 334 48.76 -9.47 -4.50
C THR A 334 47.43 -10.04 -4.02
N SER A 335 47.33 -11.37 -3.96
CA SER A 335 46.17 -12.05 -3.38
C SER A 335 46.12 -11.84 -1.86
N GLN A 336 44.91 -11.62 -1.36
CA GLN A 336 44.58 -11.57 0.05
C GLN A 336 43.83 -12.86 0.43
N THR A 337 43.55 -13.04 1.71
CA THR A 337 42.76 -14.18 2.18
C THR A 337 41.30 -14.00 1.77
N GLU A 338 40.61 -15.08 1.42
CA GLU A 338 39.17 -15.08 1.17
C GLU A 338 38.37 -15.20 2.48
N PRO A 339 37.19 -14.55 2.59
CA PRO A 339 36.30 -14.72 3.74
C PRO A 339 35.77 -16.16 3.87
N ALA A 340 35.73 -16.68 5.09
CA ALA A 340 35.09 -17.97 5.37
C ALA A 340 33.62 -17.77 5.78
N ASP A 341 32.70 -18.43 5.08
CA ASP A 341 31.28 -18.49 5.44
C ASP A 341 31.07 -19.41 6.65
N ALA A 342 30.13 -19.05 7.52
CA ALA A 342 29.71 -19.83 8.69
C ALA A 342 28.87 -21.06 8.33
N ASP A 343 28.25 -21.11 7.15
CA ASP A 343 27.50 -22.26 6.68
C ASP A 343 28.39 -23.51 6.56
N PRO A 344 27.97 -24.66 7.11
CA PRO A 344 28.77 -25.87 7.08
C PRO A 344 28.86 -26.45 5.66
N GLY A 345 30.06 -26.88 5.27
CA GLY A 345 30.29 -27.54 3.98
C GLY A 345 30.58 -26.60 2.82
N ILE A 346 30.59 -25.28 3.05
CA ILE A 346 31.04 -24.28 2.08
C ILE A 346 32.55 -24.05 2.24
N PRO A 347 33.37 -24.20 1.18
CA PRO A 347 34.79 -23.86 1.23
C PRO A 347 35.00 -22.37 1.50
N ALA A 348 36.06 -22.01 2.23
CA ALA A 348 36.41 -20.61 2.50
C ALA A 348 36.74 -19.80 1.23
N ALA A 349 37.01 -20.46 0.10
CA ALA A 349 37.21 -19.80 -1.19
C ALA A 349 35.89 -19.54 -1.96
N ASP A 350 34.73 -19.90 -1.39
CA ASP A 350 33.44 -19.83 -2.10
C ASP A 350 32.31 -19.30 -1.20
N PHE A 351 32.55 -18.15 -0.55
CA PHE A 351 31.51 -17.47 0.26
C PHE A 351 30.32 -16.96 -0.58
N SER A 352 30.40 -17.03 -1.91
CA SER A 352 29.30 -16.81 -2.86
C SER A 352 28.51 -18.07 -3.19
N ARG A 353 28.93 -19.26 -2.74
CA ARG A 353 28.24 -20.54 -2.99
C ARG A 353 28.02 -20.82 -4.47
N THR A 354 29.06 -20.65 -5.27
CA THR A 354 29.04 -20.77 -6.74
C THR A 354 28.19 -19.70 -7.46
N GLN A 355 27.93 -18.56 -6.82
CA GLN A 355 27.14 -17.47 -7.40
C GLN A 355 27.93 -16.20 -7.72
N ALA A 356 29.27 -16.19 -7.59
CA ALA A 356 30.10 -14.98 -7.75
C ALA A 356 29.96 -14.28 -9.11
N TRP A 357 29.38 -14.95 -10.11
CA TRP A 357 29.02 -14.34 -11.39
C TRP A 357 27.82 -13.38 -11.29
N TYR A 358 26.93 -13.57 -10.31
CA TYR A 358 25.70 -12.83 -10.02
C TYR A 358 25.81 -11.87 -8.82
N ASP A 359 26.18 -12.38 -7.65
CA ASP A 359 26.23 -11.66 -6.37
C ASP A 359 27.67 -11.34 -5.97
N LEU A 360 28.16 -10.20 -6.44
CA LEU A 360 29.54 -9.79 -6.16
C LEU A 360 29.62 -8.28 -6.05
N THR A 361 30.19 -7.80 -4.95
CA THR A 361 30.40 -6.37 -4.72
C THR A 361 31.52 -6.15 -3.71
N ILE A 362 32.25 -5.04 -3.87
CA ILE A 362 33.33 -4.64 -2.97
C ILE A 362 33.30 -3.12 -2.77
N ALA A 363 33.63 -2.66 -1.57
CA ALA A 363 33.76 -1.23 -1.26
C ALA A 363 34.85 -0.95 -0.22
N VAL A 364 35.52 0.19 -0.37
CA VAL A 364 36.57 0.67 0.56
C VAL A 364 36.05 1.83 1.39
N ASN A 365 36.36 1.86 2.68
CA ASN A 365 36.02 2.96 3.57
C ASN A 365 36.67 4.27 3.08
N PRO A 366 35.92 5.37 2.92
CA PRO A 366 36.44 6.63 2.37
C PRO A 366 37.61 7.24 3.14
N THR A 367 37.73 6.99 4.45
CA THR A 367 38.82 7.57 5.27
C THR A 367 39.88 6.55 5.68
N ASN A 368 39.66 5.27 5.44
CA ASN A 368 40.60 4.20 5.82
C ASN A 368 40.69 3.14 4.72
N ARG A 369 41.75 3.23 3.91
CA ARG A 369 41.99 2.30 2.79
C ARG A 369 42.09 0.82 3.19
N ASP A 370 42.39 0.51 4.45
CA ASP A 370 42.51 -0.87 4.94
C ASP A 370 41.19 -1.43 5.48
N GLU A 371 40.13 -0.61 5.58
CA GLU A 371 38.78 -1.08 5.91
C GLU A 371 37.97 -1.32 4.64
N ILE A 372 37.60 -2.57 4.39
CA ILE A 372 36.88 -2.99 3.19
C ILE A 372 35.70 -3.90 3.53
N PHE A 373 34.64 -3.80 2.72
CA PHE A 373 33.52 -4.73 2.71
C PHE A 373 33.51 -5.50 1.40
N VAL A 374 33.15 -6.79 1.47
CA VAL A 374 32.79 -7.60 0.31
C VAL A 374 31.42 -8.23 0.54
N GLY A 375 30.69 -8.43 -0.54
CA GLY A 375 29.41 -9.12 -0.55
C GLY A 375 29.41 -10.26 -1.57
N GLY A 376 28.80 -11.37 -1.15
CA GLY A 376 28.35 -12.49 -1.98
C GLY A 376 26.91 -12.78 -1.59
N VAL A 377 26.64 -13.99 -1.09
CA VAL A 377 25.36 -14.26 -0.42
C VAL A 377 25.27 -13.43 0.87
N ASP A 378 26.34 -13.46 1.66
CA ASP A 378 26.49 -12.72 2.91
C ASP A 378 27.48 -11.54 2.80
N ILE A 379 27.48 -10.68 3.82
CA ILE A 379 28.37 -9.52 3.93
C ILE A 379 29.54 -9.84 4.85
N PHE A 380 30.75 -9.52 4.40
CA PHE A 380 31.98 -9.69 5.16
C PHE A 380 32.76 -8.37 5.24
N LYS A 381 33.47 -8.17 6.36
CA LYS A 381 34.31 -6.99 6.61
C LYS A 381 35.75 -7.40 6.90
N SER A 382 36.70 -6.61 6.40
CA SER A 382 38.09 -6.61 6.83
C SER A 382 38.51 -5.23 7.35
N THR A 383 39.38 -5.20 8.35
CA THR A 383 39.96 -3.98 8.96
C THR A 383 41.47 -3.85 8.72
N ASN A 384 42.05 -4.76 7.94
CA ASN A 384 43.49 -4.85 7.67
C ASN A 384 43.78 -5.17 6.19
N GLY A 385 42.96 -4.60 5.31
CA GLY A 385 43.13 -4.64 3.87
C GLY A 385 43.03 -6.04 3.27
N GLY A 386 42.16 -6.89 3.81
CA GLY A 386 41.86 -8.25 3.31
C GLY A 386 42.69 -9.37 3.94
N SER A 387 43.52 -9.09 4.94
CA SER A 387 44.37 -10.12 5.55
C SER A 387 43.56 -11.07 6.45
N THR A 388 42.53 -10.55 7.11
CA THR A 388 41.54 -11.32 7.88
C THR A 388 40.15 -10.75 7.69
N TRP A 389 39.14 -11.60 7.85
CA TRP A 389 37.73 -11.26 7.65
C TRP A 389 36.87 -11.56 8.87
N THR A 390 35.77 -10.84 8.98
CA THR A 390 34.68 -11.07 9.93
C THR A 390 33.38 -11.11 9.13
N GLN A 391 32.61 -12.19 9.27
CA GLN A 391 31.24 -12.25 8.73
C GLN A 391 30.36 -11.29 9.52
N VAL A 392 29.57 -10.49 8.80
CA VAL A 392 28.73 -9.44 9.38
C VAL A 392 27.28 -9.91 9.45
N THR A 393 26.83 -10.61 8.42
CA THR A 393 25.43 -11.04 8.26
C THR A 393 25.32 -12.51 7.93
N HIS A 394 24.13 -13.05 8.14
CA HIS A 394 23.71 -14.33 7.62
C HIS A 394 22.35 -14.17 6.94
N TRP A 395 22.17 -14.75 5.75
CA TRP A 395 21.03 -14.48 4.87
C TRP A 395 19.65 -14.77 5.45
N TYR A 396 19.53 -15.66 6.45
CA TYR A 396 18.29 -15.89 7.22
C TYR A 396 18.40 -15.52 8.70
N GLY A 397 19.51 -14.88 9.11
CA GLY A 397 19.79 -14.57 10.52
C GLY A 397 20.27 -15.78 11.33
N GLY A 398 20.96 -16.73 10.67
CA GLY A 398 21.51 -17.94 11.28
C GLY A 398 22.84 -17.73 12.01
N PHE A 399 23.28 -18.78 12.72
CA PHE A 399 24.62 -18.92 13.31
C PHE A 399 25.10 -17.78 14.25
N GLY A 400 24.16 -17.00 14.79
CA GLY A 400 24.46 -15.86 15.68
C GLY A 400 24.79 -14.55 14.98
N TYR A 401 24.64 -14.49 13.65
CA TYR A 401 24.77 -13.26 12.87
C TYR A 401 23.42 -12.58 12.65
N GLN A 402 23.45 -11.27 12.40
CA GLN A 402 22.25 -10.51 12.09
C GLN A 402 21.76 -10.81 10.67
N TYR A 403 20.47 -10.62 10.44
CA TYR A 403 19.85 -10.78 9.13
C TYR A 403 20.20 -9.61 8.19
N ALA A 404 20.63 -9.95 6.98
CA ALA A 404 20.43 -9.16 5.78
C ALA A 404 20.07 -10.14 4.66
N HIS A 405 19.21 -9.75 3.72
CA HIS A 405 18.82 -10.65 2.64
C HIS A 405 20.03 -11.11 1.81
N ALA A 406 19.95 -12.32 1.24
CA ALA A 406 20.93 -12.87 0.31
C ALA A 406 21.17 -11.97 -0.93
N ASP A 407 22.26 -12.26 -1.64
CA ASP A 407 22.62 -11.74 -2.97
C ASP A 407 22.99 -10.25 -2.98
N GLN A 408 24.20 -9.95 -2.50
CA GLN A 408 24.69 -8.58 -2.39
C GLN A 408 25.11 -8.02 -3.75
N HIS A 409 24.41 -6.97 -4.19
CA HIS A 409 24.60 -6.36 -5.51
C HIS A 409 25.36 -5.03 -5.49
N CYS A 410 25.30 -4.30 -4.37
CA CYS A 410 25.95 -3.01 -4.25
C CYS A 410 26.31 -2.67 -2.80
N ILE A 411 27.48 -2.08 -2.60
CA ILE A 411 27.89 -1.44 -1.35
C ILE A 411 28.35 -0.02 -1.66
N ARG A 412 27.74 0.99 -1.03
CA ARG A 412 28.20 2.38 -1.16
C ARG A 412 28.25 3.09 0.20
N PHE A 413 29.36 3.77 0.45
CA PHE A 413 29.47 4.66 1.60
C PHE A 413 28.74 5.99 1.34
N LYS A 414 28.17 6.59 2.40
CA LYS A 414 27.75 8.00 2.34
C LYS A 414 28.99 8.85 2.02
N PRO A 415 28.94 9.76 1.03
CA PRO A 415 30.09 10.61 0.70
C PRO A 415 30.70 11.28 1.93
N GLY A 416 32.02 11.13 2.10
CA GLY A 416 32.77 11.69 3.23
C GLY A 416 32.55 11.01 4.59
N SER A 417 31.69 10.00 4.68
CA SER A 417 31.44 9.26 5.93
C SER A 417 32.27 7.98 6.00
N ASN A 418 32.84 7.71 7.18
CA ASN A 418 33.47 6.44 7.50
C ASN A 418 32.60 5.54 8.40
N THR A 419 31.42 6.02 8.80
CA THR A 419 30.50 5.29 9.68
C THR A 419 29.21 4.88 8.99
N ILE A 420 28.84 5.48 7.85
CA ILE A 420 27.57 5.19 7.16
C ILE A 420 27.84 4.52 5.82
N ALA A 421 27.33 3.31 5.65
CA ALA A 421 27.32 2.56 4.40
C ALA A 421 25.95 1.92 4.14
N TYR A 422 25.64 1.76 2.86
CA TYR A 422 24.41 1.17 2.35
C TYR A 422 24.73 -0.08 1.55
N PHE A 423 23.83 -1.05 1.63
CA PHE A 423 23.91 -2.34 0.96
C PHE A 423 22.60 -2.56 0.21
N THR A 424 22.66 -3.02 -1.04
CA THR A 424 21.46 -3.43 -1.79
C THR A 424 21.58 -4.86 -2.28
N ASN A 425 20.46 -5.56 -2.29
CA ASN A 425 20.35 -6.99 -2.55
C ASN A 425 18.94 -7.38 -3.02
N ASP A 426 18.63 -8.67 -3.04
CA ASP A 426 17.35 -9.20 -3.53
C ASP A 426 16.16 -8.99 -2.59
N GLY A 427 16.44 -8.49 -1.37
CA GLY A 427 15.45 -8.04 -0.39
C GLY A 427 15.36 -6.51 -0.22
N GLY A 428 16.04 -5.73 -1.05
CA GLY A 428 15.98 -4.27 -1.05
C GLY A 428 17.24 -3.58 -0.53
N ILE A 429 17.09 -2.71 0.48
CA ILE A 429 18.16 -1.83 0.97
C ILE A 429 18.38 -1.96 2.49
N PHE A 430 19.64 -2.07 2.88
CA PHE A 430 20.11 -2.08 4.26
C PHE A 430 21.12 -0.95 4.51
N GLN A 431 21.24 -0.52 5.76
CA GLN A 431 22.18 0.51 6.19
C GLN A 431 22.89 0.08 7.47
N THR A 432 24.17 0.41 7.56
CA THR A 432 24.90 0.50 8.83
C THR A 432 25.23 1.95 9.17
N SER A 433 25.16 2.31 10.45
CA SER A 433 25.54 3.63 10.98
C SER A 433 26.87 3.59 11.77
N ASN A 434 27.52 2.43 11.84
CA ASN A 434 28.79 2.19 12.51
C ASN A 434 29.73 1.35 11.64
N ALA A 435 29.79 1.67 10.34
CA ALA A 435 30.58 0.96 9.34
C ALA A 435 32.05 0.79 9.72
N ASN A 436 32.64 1.66 10.54
CA ASN A 436 34.02 1.58 11.03
C ASN A 436 34.23 0.60 12.20
N ALA A 437 33.17 0.14 12.86
CA ALA A 437 33.27 -0.88 13.91
C ALA A 437 33.74 -2.23 13.34
N ALA A 438 34.46 -3.04 14.14
CA ALA A 438 34.90 -4.37 13.70
C ALA A 438 33.72 -5.28 13.32
N SER A 439 32.62 -5.20 14.08
CA SER A 439 31.35 -5.87 13.82
C SER A 439 30.24 -4.82 13.71
N PRO A 440 29.97 -4.31 12.50
CA PRO A 440 28.95 -3.29 12.29
C PRO A 440 27.53 -3.87 12.43
N THR A 441 26.58 -3.00 12.76
CA THR A 441 25.14 -3.35 12.87
C THR A 441 24.42 -2.86 11.63
N LEU A 442 23.58 -3.71 11.03
CA LEU A 442 22.78 -3.44 9.86
C LEU A 442 21.30 -3.37 10.22
N THR A 443 20.59 -2.49 9.53
CA THR A 443 19.15 -2.33 9.65
C THR A 443 18.55 -2.23 8.26
N SER A 444 17.41 -2.90 8.03
CA SER A 444 16.66 -2.71 6.79
C SER A 444 16.16 -1.27 6.71
N LYS A 445 16.25 -0.69 5.51
CA LYS A 445 15.70 0.62 5.16
C LYS A 445 14.63 0.50 4.08
N GLY A 446 14.16 -0.70 3.78
CA GLY A 446 13.20 -1.00 2.70
C GLY A 446 11.72 -0.77 3.04
N THR A 447 11.37 -0.15 4.18
CA THR A 447 9.95 0.10 4.51
C THR A 447 9.31 1.04 3.49
N ASN A 448 8.16 0.71 2.92
CA ASN A 448 7.47 1.40 1.81
C ASN A 448 8.22 1.42 0.47
N TYR A 449 9.31 0.66 0.34
CA TYR A 449 10.00 0.45 -0.94
C TYR A 449 9.42 -0.79 -1.62
N ILE A 450 8.31 -0.58 -2.35
CA ILE A 450 7.46 -1.67 -2.88
C ILE A 450 7.98 -2.14 -4.23
N THR A 451 8.94 -3.06 -4.19
CA THR A 451 9.63 -3.59 -5.39
C THR A 451 9.61 -5.11 -5.52
N ALA A 452 8.82 -5.81 -4.70
CA ALA A 452 8.68 -7.27 -4.78
C ALA A 452 8.20 -7.73 -6.16
N GLN A 453 8.75 -8.85 -6.62
CA GLN A 453 8.57 -9.43 -7.95
C GLN A 453 7.69 -10.69 -7.88
N PHE A 454 6.37 -10.55 -8.04
CA PHE A 454 5.42 -11.67 -7.96
C PHE A 454 5.22 -12.36 -9.31
N TYR A 455 5.25 -13.69 -9.31
CA TYR A 455 4.90 -14.54 -10.46
C TYR A 455 3.43 -14.93 -10.51
N SER A 456 2.81 -15.11 -9.34
CA SER A 456 1.45 -15.63 -9.21
C SER A 456 0.74 -15.00 -8.01
N CYS A 457 -0.58 -15.09 -7.99
CA CYS A 457 -1.40 -14.63 -6.87
C CYS A 457 -2.66 -15.48 -6.71
N ALA A 458 -3.20 -15.52 -5.49
CA ALA A 458 -4.49 -16.11 -5.16
C ALA A 458 -5.34 -15.23 -4.24
N ILE A 459 -6.66 -15.29 -4.40
CA ILE A 459 -7.63 -14.48 -3.65
C ILE A 459 -8.62 -15.36 -2.88
N HIS A 460 -8.90 -14.98 -1.63
CA HIS A 460 -9.89 -15.65 -0.80
C HIS A 460 -11.30 -15.52 -1.40
N PRO A 461 -12.12 -16.59 -1.45
CA PRO A 461 -13.38 -16.60 -2.20
C PRO A 461 -14.48 -15.69 -1.62
N THR A 462 -14.44 -15.37 -0.33
CA THR A 462 -15.46 -14.50 0.32
C THR A 462 -15.40 -13.05 -0.16
N ALA A 463 -16.55 -12.52 -0.56
CA ALA A 463 -16.70 -11.17 -1.06
C ALA A 463 -16.13 -10.13 -0.09
N GLN A 464 -15.46 -9.12 -0.62
CA GLN A 464 -14.86 -8.00 0.14
C GLN A 464 -13.82 -8.40 1.20
N THR A 465 -13.43 -9.67 1.30
CA THR A 465 -12.35 -10.09 2.20
C THR A 465 -11.01 -9.60 1.68
N SER A 466 -10.22 -8.98 2.57
CA SER A 466 -8.86 -8.56 2.28
C SER A 466 -7.90 -9.70 2.64
N TYR A 467 -7.89 -10.78 1.86
CA TYR A 467 -6.97 -11.91 2.09
C TYR A 467 -6.47 -12.47 0.77
N TYR A 468 -5.14 -12.46 0.61
CA TYR A 468 -4.46 -12.82 -0.63
C TYR A 468 -3.18 -13.61 -0.35
N LEU A 469 -2.81 -14.47 -1.29
CA LEU A 469 -1.47 -15.05 -1.37
C LEU A 469 -0.78 -14.56 -2.65
N ALA A 470 0.54 -14.44 -2.63
CA ALA A 470 1.32 -14.20 -3.84
C ALA A 470 2.73 -14.82 -3.73
N GLY A 471 3.20 -15.47 -4.79
CA GLY A 471 4.53 -16.08 -4.84
C GLY A 471 5.54 -15.15 -5.52
N ALA A 472 6.64 -14.83 -4.83
CA ALA A 472 7.67 -13.89 -5.29
C ALA A 472 9.00 -14.57 -5.64
N GLN A 473 9.71 -14.00 -6.61
CA GLN A 473 11.12 -14.29 -6.89
C GLN A 473 11.97 -14.02 -5.64
N ASP A 474 12.79 -15.00 -5.22
CA ASP A 474 13.80 -14.94 -4.15
C ASP A 474 13.29 -14.53 -2.74
N ASN A 475 11.99 -14.20 -2.63
CA ASN A 475 11.37 -13.57 -1.47
C ASN A 475 10.21 -14.41 -0.91
N GLY A 476 10.03 -15.63 -1.40
CA GLY A 476 9.07 -16.60 -0.87
C GLY A 476 7.63 -16.31 -1.26
N SER A 477 6.70 -16.98 -0.57
CA SER A 477 5.27 -16.72 -0.73
C SER A 477 4.75 -15.84 0.40
N HIS A 478 3.94 -14.86 0.03
CA HIS A 478 3.45 -13.82 0.93
C HIS A 478 1.95 -13.92 1.16
N GLN A 479 1.53 -13.73 2.40
CA GLN A 479 0.16 -13.55 2.82
C GLN A 479 -0.14 -12.07 3.08
N PHE A 480 -1.23 -11.57 2.49
CA PHE A 480 -1.73 -10.20 2.65
C PHE A 480 -3.08 -10.22 3.36
N THR A 481 -3.30 -9.22 4.22
CA THR A 481 -4.54 -9.07 5.00
C THR A 481 -5.20 -7.69 4.84
N SER A 482 -4.82 -6.94 3.79
CA SER A 482 -5.20 -5.53 3.59
C SER A 482 -5.42 -5.22 2.10
N ASN A 483 -6.39 -4.34 1.82
CA ASN A 483 -6.66 -3.79 0.47
C ASN A 483 -6.00 -2.42 0.26
N SER A 484 -4.97 -2.14 1.04
CA SER A 484 -4.17 -0.93 1.03
C SER A 484 -2.73 -1.31 1.30
N ILE A 485 -1.79 -0.45 0.89
CA ILE A 485 -0.35 -0.63 1.12
C ILE A 485 -0.10 -0.97 2.59
N ALA A 486 0.30 -2.21 2.84
CA ALA A 486 0.54 -2.73 4.17
C ALA A 486 1.68 -3.77 4.15
N GLY A 487 2.08 -4.20 5.34
CA GLY A 487 3.01 -5.31 5.49
C GLY A 487 2.35 -6.62 5.09
N SER A 488 3.13 -7.52 4.53
CA SER A 488 2.74 -8.91 4.32
C SER A 488 3.52 -9.83 5.25
N VAL A 489 3.09 -11.09 5.37
CA VAL A 489 3.83 -12.14 6.08
C VAL A 489 4.37 -13.12 5.06
N GLN A 490 5.69 -13.33 5.02
CA GLN A 490 6.27 -14.45 4.28
C GLN A 490 5.85 -15.74 4.98
N VAL A 491 5.02 -16.55 4.33
CA VAL A 491 4.47 -17.79 4.89
C VAL A 491 5.34 -19.02 4.57
N THR A 492 6.07 -18.97 3.46
CA THR A 492 7.07 -19.97 3.06
C THR A 492 8.24 -19.27 2.37
N GLY A 493 9.49 -19.64 2.69
CA GLY A 493 10.71 -18.99 2.18
C GLY A 493 11.22 -19.57 0.85
N GLY A 494 12.40 -19.13 0.41
CA GLY A 494 12.99 -19.46 -0.90
C GLY A 494 12.30 -18.69 -2.03
N ASP A 495 12.14 -19.29 -3.20
CA ASP A 495 11.24 -18.77 -4.25
C ASP A 495 9.78 -19.08 -3.94
N GLY A 496 8.89 -18.09 -4.10
CA GLY A 496 7.46 -18.31 -4.18
C GLY A 496 7.01 -18.48 -5.63
N ALA A 497 6.59 -19.69 -6.01
CA ALA A 497 6.07 -19.99 -7.35
C ALA A 497 4.53 -19.83 -7.43
N PHE A 498 3.77 -20.82 -7.90
CA PHE A 498 2.31 -20.74 -7.99
C PHE A 498 1.64 -20.94 -6.62
N VAL A 499 0.65 -20.09 -6.31
CA VAL A 499 -0.12 -20.16 -5.06
C VAL A 499 -1.60 -20.39 -5.34
N HIS A 500 -2.28 -21.07 -4.40
CA HIS A 500 -3.70 -21.41 -4.52
C HIS A 500 -4.43 -21.27 -3.18
N ILE A 501 -5.67 -20.78 -3.23
CA ILE A 501 -6.62 -20.83 -2.12
C ILE A 501 -7.83 -21.59 -2.65
N ASP A 502 -8.22 -22.65 -1.95
CA ASP A 502 -9.42 -23.41 -2.28
C ASP A 502 -10.66 -22.49 -2.22
N GLN A 503 -11.41 -22.44 -3.32
CA GLN A 503 -12.55 -21.53 -3.49
C GLN A 503 -13.82 -22.04 -2.79
N ASP A 504 -13.91 -23.34 -2.49
CA ASP A 504 -15.03 -23.95 -1.77
C ASP A 504 -14.71 -24.12 -0.27
N GLN A 505 -13.43 -24.33 0.06
CA GLN A 505 -12.94 -24.63 1.41
C GLN A 505 -11.66 -23.85 1.75
N PRO A 506 -11.72 -22.52 1.95
CA PRO A 506 -10.55 -21.62 1.97
C PRO A 506 -9.58 -21.80 3.13
N GLN A 507 -9.89 -22.67 4.10
CA GLN A 507 -8.91 -23.13 5.09
C GLN A 507 -7.78 -23.96 4.45
N TYR A 508 -8.00 -24.54 3.26
CA TYR A 508 -6.99 -25.25 2.49
C TYR A 508 -6.33 -24.30 1.51
N GLN A 509 -5.01 -24.19 1.62
CA GLN A 509 -4.21 -23.28 0.82
C GLN A 509 -2.89 -23.94 0.45
N PHE A 510 -2.33 -23.54 -0.67
CA PHE A 510 -1.12 -24.14 -1.21
C PHE A 510 -0.18 -23.03 -1.67
N THR A 511 1.08 -23.13 -1.28
CA THR A 511 2.17 -22.40 -1.92
C THR A 511 3.12 -23.42 -2.54
N SER A 512 3.92 -23.00 -3.50
CA SER A 512 4.95 -23.86 -4.08
C SER A 512 6.31 -23.17 -4.09
N TYR A 513 7.34 -23.95 -3.87
CA TYR A 513 8.72 -23.68 -4.22
C TYR A 513 9.01 -24.26 -5.63
N VAL A 514 10.27 -24.19 -6.08
CA VAL A 514 10.65 -24.63 -7.42
C VAL A 514 10.51 -26.14 -7.61
N TYR A 515 10.37 -26.59 -8.87
CA TYR A 515 10.28 -28.01 -9.23
C TYR A 515 9.14 -28.78 -8.54
N ASN A 516 7.94 -28.15 -8.50
CA ASN A 516 6.73 -28.69 -7.88
C ASN A 516 6.91 -29.06 -6.39
N ASP A 517 7.82 -28.46 -5.64
CA ASP A 517 7.80 -28.65 -4.19
C ASP A 517 6.68 -27.78 -3.58
N PHE A 518 5.79 -28.36 -2.76
CA PHE A 518 4.61 -27.66 -2.26
C PHE A 518 4.64 -27.51 -0.75
N TYR A 519 3.98 -26.47 -0.26
CA TYR A 519 3.55 -26.36 1.12
C TYR A 519 2.03 -26.27 1.16
N ARG A 520 1.45 -26.87 2.20
CA ARG A 520 0.01 -26.89 2.42
C ARG A 520 -0.34 -26.29 3.77
N SER A 521 -1.33 -25.41 3.78
CA SER A 521 -2.07 -25.04 4.97
C SER A 521 -3.43 -25.73 5.00
N SER A 522 -3.87 -26.11 6.20
CA SER A 522 -5.22 -26.64 6.45
C SER A 522 -6.00 -25.81 7.48
N ASN A 523 -5.48 -24.63 7.83
CA ASN A 523 -6.03 -23.73 8.85
C ASN A 523 -6.03 -22.27 8.40
N GLY A 524 -6.21 -22.03 7.10
CA GLY A 524 -6.36 -20.68 6.55
C GLY A 524 -5.07 -19.87 6.55
N GLY A 525 -3.92 -20.54 6.38
CA GLY A 525 -2.60 -19.90 6.27
C GLY A 525 -1.87 -19.68 7.60
N ALA A 526 -2.45 -20.09 8.74
CA ALA A 526 -1.83 -19.93 10.05
C ALA A 526 -0.59 -20.83 10.25
N SER A 527 -0.55 -22.01 9.62
CA SER A 527 0.62 -22.88 9.59
C SER A 527 0.73 -23.65 8.27
N TRP A 528 1.96 -24.04 7.91
CA TRP A 528 2.31 -24.64 6.62
C TRP A 528 3.15 -25.90 6.80
N THR A 529 2.83 -26.94 6.04
CA THR A 529 3.56 -28.21 6.02
C THR A 529 4.06 -28.49 4.62
N ASN A 530 5.37 -28.77 4.46
CA ASN A 530 5.93 -29.18 3.17
C ASN A 530 5.35 -30.54 2.74
N VAL A 531 4.96 -30.65 1.47
CA VAL A 531 4.54 -31.87 0.80
C VAL A 531 5.36 -32.02 -0.47
N THR A 532 6.48 -32.74 -0.34
CA THR A 532 7.46 -32.84 -1.41
C THR A 532 7.00 -33.72 -2.57
N THR A 533 7.20 -33.22 -3.79
CA THR A 533 7.23 -34.04 -5.00
C THR A 533 8.49 -33.73 -5.81
N THR A 534 8.63 -34.36 -6.97
CA THR A 534 9.77 -34.13 -7.87
C THR A 534 9.30 -34.02 -9.31
N GLY A 535 10.02 -33.24 -10.11
CA GLY A 535 9.69 -32.97 -11.52
C GLY A 535 9.03 -31.61 -11.69
N GLY A 536 8.77 -31.21 -12.93
CA GLY A 536 8.33 -29.84 -13.27
C GLY A 536 9.48 -28.89 -13.59
N ASP A 537 9.10 -27.64 -13.84
CA ASP A 537 9.99 -26.54 -14.20
C ASP A 537 10.36 -25.73 -12.94
N PHE A 538 11.41 -24.90 -13.03
CA PHE A 538 11.79 -23.95 -11.99
C PHE A 538 10.58 -23.21 -11.39
N ILE A 539 9.79 -22.53 -12.21
CA ILE A 539 8.45 -22.05 -11.82
C ILE A 539 7.40 -22.85 -12.62
N SER A 540 6.74 -23.81 -11.97
CA SER A 540 5.81 -24.73 -12.62
C SER A 540 4.38 -24.16 -12.71
N PRO A 541 3.75 -24.10 -13.91
CA PRO A 541 2.34 -23.71 -14.03
C PRO A 541 1.44 -24.78 -13.42
N THR A 542 0.47 -24.33 -12.63
CA THR A 542 -0.47 -25.21 -11.92
C THR A 542 -1.86 -24.61 -11.87
N ASP A 543 -2.87 -25.46 -11.72
CA ASP A 543 -4.22 -25.04 -11.39
C ASP A 543 -4.89 -26.04 -10.44
N TYR A 544 -5.81 -25.55 -9.62
CA TYR A 544 -6.45 -26.30 -8.55
C TYR A 544 -7.95 -26.52 -8.82
N ASP A 545 -8.34 -27.79 -8.91
CA ASP A 545 -9.75 -28.20 -9.01
C ASP A 545 -10.37 -28.21 -7.61
N ASN A 546 -11.09 -27.13 -7.27
CA ASN A 546 -11.76 -26.93 -5.98
C ASN A 546 -12.78 -28.03 -5.68
N THR A 547 -13.54 -28.46 -6.69
CA THR A 547 -14.58 -29.50 -6.52
C THR A 547 -13.97 -30.90 -6.45
N GLY A 548 -12.94 -31.15 -7.27
CA GLY A 548 -12.24 -32.44 -7.33
C GLY A 548 -11.21 -32.65 -6.22
N ASN A 549 -10.77 -31.58 -5.55
CA ASN A 549 -9.63 -31.56 -4.62
C ASN A 549 -8.33 -32.05 -5.26
N ILE A 550 -8.07 -31.67 -6.52
CA ILE A 550 -6.92 -32.12 -7.30
C ILE A 550 -6.11 -30.92 -7.79
N LEU A 551 -4.80 -30.93 -7.54
CA LEU A 551 -3.88 -29.95 -8.11
C LEU A 551 -3.20 -30.55 -9.35
N TYR A 552 -3.34 -29.89 -10.49
CA TYR A 552 -2.73 -30.28 -11.76
C TYR A 552 -1.49 -29.41 -12.04
N MET A 553 -0.41 -30.02 -12.53
CA MET A 553 0.88 -29.35 -12.70
C MET A 553 1.66 -29.86 -13.93
N CYS A 554 2.61 -29.07 -14.41
CA CYS A 554 3.57 -29.53 -15.42
C CYS A 554 4.50 -30.63 -14.86
N ASP A 555 4.94 -31.57 -15.70
CA ASP A 555 5.91 -32.59 -15.28
C ASP A 555 6.73 -33.13 -16.48
N GLY A 556 7.55 -32.26 -17.06
CA GLY A 556 8.41 -32.61 -18.21
C GLY A 556 7.63 -32.85 -19.52
N ASN A 557 8.35 -33.32 -20.55
CA ASN A 557 7.79 -33.48 -21.89
C ASN A 557 6.69 -34.55 -21.95
N ASN A 558 5.56 -34.20 -22.60
CA ASN A 558 4.41 -35.08 -22.84
C ASN A 558 3.73 -35.64 -21.59
N ASN A 559 3.88 -34.96 -20.46
CA ASN A 559 3.27 -35.39 -19.21
C ASN A 559 2.69 -34.19 -18.46
N TYR A 560 1.61 -34.45 -17.73
CA TYR A 560 1.23 -33.63 -16.58
C TYR A 560 1.31 -34.50 -15.33
N ARG A 561 1.36 -33.86 -14.16
CA ARG A 561 1.23 -34.53 -12.88
C ARG A 561 -0.01 -34.04 -12.16
N ARG A 562 -0.62 -34.91 -11.36
CA ARG A 562 -1.74 -34.55 -10.50
C ARG A 562 -1.46 -34.96 -9.06
N TRP A 563 -1.86 -34.11 -8.12
CA TRP A 563 -1.88 -34.39 -6.69
C TRP A 563 -3.33 -34.59 -6.25
N THR A 564 -3.71 -35.85 -6.03
CA THR A 564 -5.08 -36.20 -5.67
C THR A 564 -5.34 -35.98 -4.18
N ASN A 565 -6.52 -35.44 -3.84
CA ASN A 565 -6.91 -35.08 -2.48
C ASN A 565 -5.90 -34.13 -1.82
N ALA A 566 -5.47 -33.08 -2.53
CA ALA A 566 -4.35 -32.22 -2.10
C ALA A 566 -4.52 -31.65 -0.68
N GLN A 567 -5.76 -31.41 -0.26
CA GLN A 567 -6.11 -30.95 1.10
C GLN A 567 -5.56 -31.83 2.23
N THR A 568 -5.40 -33.14 2.02
CA THR A 568 -4.99 -34.10 3.06
C THR A 568 -3.97 -35.13 2.61
N GLY A 569 -4.01 -35.55 1.35
CA GLY A 569 -3.14 -36.58 0.78
C GLY A 569 -1.74 -36.08 0.40
N SER A 570 -0.89 -37.00 -0.06
CA SER A 570 0.46 -36.74 -0.58
C SER A 570 0.76 -37.62 -1.81
N THR A 571 -0.29 -38.08 -2.51
CA THR A 571 -0.16 -38.96 -3.67
C THR A 571 -0.08 -38.14 -4.94
N PHE A 572 1.07 -38.24 -5.62
CA PHE A 572 1.32 -37.63 -6.92
C PHE A 572 1.32 -38.70 -8.02
N SER A 573 0.67 -38.42 -9.14
CA SER A 573 0.62 -39.32 -10.29
C SER A 573 0.97 -38.57 -11.57
N GLN A 574 2.02 -39.01 -12.27
CA GLN A 574 2.35 -38.55 -13.61
C GLN A 574 1.46 -39.25 -14.63
N VAL A 575 0.95 -38.50 -15.61
CA VAL A 575 0.06 -38.98 -16.67
C VAL A 575 0.64 -38.59 -18.02
N ALA A 576 0.88 -39.59 -18.87
CA ALA A 576 1.41 -39.39 -20.21
C ALA A 576 0.31 -38.97 -21.20
N VAL A 577 0.57 -37.89 -21.93
CA VAL A 577 -0.31 -37.32 -22.96
C VAL A 577 0.49 -37.02 -24.22
N ALA A 578 0.53 -37.98 -25.14
CA ALA A 578 1.27 -37.85 -26.40
C ALA A 578 0.82 -36.65 -27.26
N ALA A 579 -0.42 -36.18 -27.09
CA ALA A 579 -0.95 -35.03 -27.80
C ALA A 579 -0.24 -33.71 -27.45
N PHE A 580 0.44 -33.63 -26.29
CA PHE A 580 1.12 -32.40 -25.85
C PHE A 580 2.29 -32.00 -26.75
N ASN A 581 3.08 -32.96 -27.24
CA ASN A 581 4.26 -32.75 -28.09
C ASN A 581 5.26 -31.72 -27.50
N GLY A 582 5.47 -31.77 -26.20
CA GLY A 582 6.23 -30.77 -25.44
C GLY A 582 5.84 -30.83 -23.96
N PHE A 583 6.48 -30.02 -23.12
CA PHE A 583 6.09 -29.85 -21.72
C PHE A 583 4.99 -28.79 -21.59
N VAL A 584 4.26 -28.85 -20.48
CA VAL A 584 3.12 -27.98 -20.18
C VAL A 584 3.58 -26.56 -19.83
N THR A 585 2.94 -25.54 -20.39
CA THR A 585 3.22 -24.11 -20.16
C THR A 585 2.03 -23.35 -19.57
N ALA A 586 0.83 -23.92 -19.62
CA ALA A 586 -0.38 -23.39 -19.00
C ALA A 586 -1.29 -24.55 -18.57
N VAL A 587 -1.99 -24.38 -17.45
CA VAL A 587 -2.95 -25.36 -16.89
C VAL A 587 -4.20 -24.58 -16.52
N THR A 588 -5.37 -25.03 -16.97
CA THR A 588 -6.67 -24.45 -16.59
C THR A 588 -7.69 -25.57 -16.37
N VAL A 589 -8.26 -25.66 -15.19
CA VAL A 589 -9.39 -26.53 -14.87
C VAL A 589 -10.67 -25.91 -15.45
N SER A 590 -11.50 -26.72 -16.11
CA SER A 590 -12.79 -26.23 -16.61
C SER A 590 -13.71 -25.87 -15.45
N PRO A 591 -14.31 -24.67 -15.42
CA PRO A 591 -15.35 -24.32 -14.45
C PRO A 591 -16.71 -25.00 -14.76
N ASN A 592 -16.83 -25.69 -15.89
CA ASN A 592 -18.11 -26.14 -16.45
C ASN A 592 -18.26 -27.66 -16.49
N THR A 593 -17.17 -28.37 -16.79
CA THR A 593 -17.17 -29.82 -16.96
C THR A 593 -16.22 -30.45 -15.95
N ALA A 594 -16.78 -31.23 -15.02
CA ALA A 594 -16.01 -31.95 -14.01
C ALA A 594 -14.89 -32.80 -14.63
N ASN A 595 -13.69 -32.75 -14.03
CA ASN A 595 -12.50 -33.49 -14.45
C ASN A 595 -11.97 -33.15 -15.86
N ARG A 596 -12.39 -32.03 -16.46
CA ARG A 596 -11.80 -31.52 -17.70
C ARG A 596 -10.75 -30.47 -17.38
N VAL A 597 -9.58 -30.59 -18.02
CA VAL A 597 -8.46 -29.64 -17.89
C VAL A 597 -7.94 -29.28 -19.27
N PHE A 598 -7.66 -28.00 -19.49
CA PHE A 598 -7.01 -27.49 -20.69
C PHE A 598 -5.53 -27.25 -20.39
N PHE A 599 -4.67 -27.68 -21.31
CA PHE A 599 -3.22 -27.55 -21.19
C PHE A 599 -2.66 -26.80 -22.39
N GLY A 600 -1.89 -25.74 -22.13
CA GLY A 600 -0.97 -25.13 -23.09
C GLY A 600 0.37 -25.87 -23.08
N THR A 601 1.07 -25.96 -24.20
CA THR A 601 2.38 -26.64 -24.27
C THR A 601 3.44 -25.85 -25.01
N SER A 602 4.71 -26.16 -24.75
CA SER A 602 5.87 -25.51 -25.36
C SER A 602 6.03 -25.72 -26.87
N SER A 603 5.18 -26.54 -27.49
CA SER A 603 5.07 -26.64 -28.95
C SER A 603 3.99 -25.74 -29.57
N GLY A 604 3.39 -24.86 -28.78
CA GLY A 604 2.31 -23.97 -29.22
C GLY A 604 0.92 -24.60 -29.19
N ARG A 605 0.78 -25.81 -28.65
CA ARG A 605 -0.49 -26.54 -28.64
C ARG A 605 -1.34 -26.16 -27.44
N VAL A 606 -2.65 -26.25 -27.66
CA VAL A 606 -3.70 -26.24 -26.66
C VAL A 606 -4.39 -27.59 -26.74
N VAL A 607 -4.41 -28.32 -25.63
CA VAL A 607 -4.92 -29.69 -25.55
C VAL A 607 -5.96 -29.76 -24.46
N ARG A 608 -7.19 -30.15 -24.83
CA ARG A 608 -8.26 -30.46 -23.88
C ARG A 608 -8.09 -31.89 -23.41
N VAL A 609 -8.07 -32.11 -22.10
CA VAL A 609 -7.98 -33.43 -21.48
C VAL A 609 -9.24 -33.69 -20.67
N ASP A 610 -10.02 -34.66 -21.11
CA ASP A 610 -11.21 -35.15 -20.44
C ASP A 610 -10.84 -36.28 -19.46
N ASN A 611 -11.54 -36.35 -18.32
CA ASN A 611 -11.26 -37.33 -17.24
C ASN A 611 -9.81 -37.27 -16.72
N ALA A 612 -9.27 -36.06 -16.57
CA ALA A 612 -7.89 -35.82 -16.14
C ALA A 612 -7.60 -36.36 -14.72
N ASN A 613 -8.63 -36.57 -13.91
CA ASN A 613 -8.56 -37.19 -12.58
C ASN A 613 -8.35 -38.73 -12.61
N GLY A 614 -8.58 -39.37 -13.76
CA GLY A 614 -8.55 -40.82 -13.93
C GLY A 614 -7.88 -41.22 -15.25
N ALA A 615 -8.64 -41.91 -16.10
CA ALA A 615 -8.22 -42.35 -17.43
C ALA A 615 -8.36 -41.21 -18.45
N ALA A 616 -7.31 -40.40 -18.56
CA ALA A 616 -7.27 -39.19 -19.37
C ALA A 616 -7.48 -39.46 -20.88
N THR A 617 -8.35 -38.68 -21.52
CA THR A 617 -8.54 -38.65 -22.98
C THR A 617 -8.17 -37.26 -23.49
N ALA A 618 -7.16 -37.17 -24.36
CA ALA A 618 -6.63 -35.90 -24.83
C ALA A 618 -7.02 -35.59 -26.27
N THR A 619 -7.49 -34.36 -26.51
CA THR A 619 -7.84 -33.82 -27.83
C THR A 619 -7.01 -32.57 -28.11
N ASN A 620 -6.23 -32.56 -29.19
CA ASN A 620 -5.54 -31.36 -29.64
C ASN A 620 -6.54 -30.41 -30.32
N ILE A 621 -6.69 -29.21 -29.78
CA ILE A 621 -7.64 -28.20 -30.25
C ILE A 621 -6.93 -26.93 -30.79
N SER A 622 -5.66 -27.04 -31.18
CA SER A 622 -4.82 -25.90 -31.60
C SER A 622 -4.71 -25.68 -33.11
N THR A 623 -5.62 -26.25 -33.91
CA THR A 623 -5.57 -26.08 -35.36
C THR A 623 -5.75 -24.59 -35.74
N GLY A 624 -4.74 -23.99 -36.38
CA GLY A 624 -4.76 -22.58 -36.78
C GLY A 624 -4.14 -21.61 -35.78
N LEU A 625 -3.74 -22.08 -34.59
CA LEU A 625 -3.03 -21.28 -33.59
C LEU A 625 -1.52 -21.13 -33.93
N PRO A 626 -0.85 -20.07 -33.44
CA PRO A 626 0.55 -19.79 -33.76
C PRO A 626 1.52 -20.73 -33.05
N ALA A 627 2.74 -20.83 -33.60
CA ALA A 627 3.87 -21.54 -33.00
C ALA A 627 4.58 -20.70 -31.92
N GLY A 628 3.82 -20.27 -30.90
CA GLY A 628 4.31 -19.52 -29.73
C GLY A 628 4.23 -20.32 -28.43
N THR A 629 4.32 -19.64 -27.29
CA THR A 629 4.17 -20.21 -25.94
C THR A 629 2.79 -19.84 -25.39
N PRO A 630 1.83 -20.77 -25.31
CA PRO A 630 0.56 -20.51 -24.64
C PRO A 630 0.79 -20.31 -23.14
N THR A 631 0.19 -19.28 -22.56
CA THR A 631 0.41 -18.88 -21.16
C THR A 631 -0.84 -18.92 -20.31
N CYS A 632 -2.02 -18.73 -20.89
CA CYS A 632 -3.29 -18.84 -20.21
C CYS A 632 -4.37 -19.31 -21.19
N VAL A 633 -5.21 -20.24 -20.73
CA VAL A 633 -6.49 -20.60 -21.36
C VAL A 633 -7.57 -20.09 -20.42
N GLU A 634 -8.44 -19.21 -20.89
CA GLU A 634 -9.59 -18.70 -20.14
C GLU A 634 -10.86 -19.32 -20.72
N VAL A 635 -11.69 -19.86 -19.83
CA VAL A 635 -12.91 -20.59 -20.19
C VAL A 635 -14.12 -19.78 -19.74
N GLU A 636 -15.05 -19.48 -20.65
CA GLU A 636 -16.28 -18.79 -20.26
C GLU A 636 -17.07 -19.63 -19.24
N THR A 637 -17.49 -18.98 -18.16
CA THR A 637 -18.35 -19.62 -17.15
C THR A 637 -19.70 -19.99 -17.77
N GLY A 638 -20.08 -21.25 -17.64
CA GLY A 638 -21.25 -21.87 -18.25
C GLY A 638 -21.03 -22.41 -19.67
N ASN A 639 -19.87 -22.22 -20.30
CA ASN A 639 -19.67 -22.55 -21.71
C ASN A 639 -18.23 -22.99 -22.08
N ASP A 640 -17.98 -24.30 -22.11
CA ASP A 640 -16.69 -24.88 -22.54
C ASP A 640 -16.36 -24.73 -24.03
N ASN A 641 -17.29 -24.22 -24.85
CA ASN A 641 -17.02 -23.98 -26.27
C ASN A 641 -16.45 -22.59 -26.52
N HIS A 642 -16.66 -21.63 -25.61
CA HIS A 642 -16.11 -20.28 -25.73
C HIS A 642 -14.85 -20.16 -24.86
N LEU A 643 -13.71 -20.07 -25.52
CA LEU A 643 -12.39 -20.08 -24.90
C LEU A 643 -11.57 -18.93 -25.47
N LEU A 644 -10.76 -18.29 -24.62
CA LEU A 644 -9.66 -17.43 -25.06
C LEU A 644 -8.33 -18.09 -24.69
N VAL A 645 -7.36 -17.94 -25.58
CA VAL A 645 -5.98 -18.41 -25.37
C VAL A 645 -5.05 -17.24 -25.59
N THR A 646 -4.15 -17.05 -24.62
CA THR A 646 -3.05 -16.10 -24.75
C THR A 646 -1.75 -16.80 -25.05
N TYR A 647 -0.94 -16.16 -25.89
CA TYR A 647 0.43 -16.49 -26.16
C TYR A 647 1.33 -15.35 -25.68
N SER A 648 2.51 -15.72 -25.19
CA SER A 648 3.54 -14.78 -24.79
C SER A 648 4.70 -14.91 -25.76
N ASN A 649 4.74 -14.07 -26.79
CA ASN A 649 5.87 -13.90 -27.72
C ASN A 649 5.78 -12.54 -28.43
N TYR A 650 6.91 -12.03 -28.93
CA TYR A 650 6.89 -10.98 -29.96
C TYR A 650 6.61 -11.59 -31.36
N GLY A 651 6.14 -10.77 -32.30
CA GLY A 651 6.08 -11.12 -33.73
C GLY A 651 4.98 -12.08 -34.14
N ILE A 652 4.06 -12.39 -33.24
CA ILE A 652 2.86 -13.17 -33.49
C ILE A 652 1.64 -12.42 -32.97
N LEU A 653 0.45 -12.85 -33.38
CA LEU A 653 -0.79 -12.48 -32.73
C LEU A 653 -0.93 -13.31 -31.45
N ASN A 654 -1.19 -12.65 -30.33
CA ASN A 654 -1.10 -13.24 -29.01
C ASN A 654 -2.44 -13.62 -28.37
N ILE A 655 -3.58 -13.16 -28.89
CA ILE A 655 -4.91 -13.42 -28.31
C ILE A 655 -5.79 -14.12 -29.33
N TRP A 656 -6.32 -15.28 -28.97
CA TRP A 656 -7.13 -16.12 -29.84
C TRP A 656 -8.41 -16.56 -29.16
N GLU A 657 -9.55 -16.40 -29.83
CA GLU A 657 -10.87 -16.79 -29.35
C GLU A 657 -11.43 -17.92 -30.23
N THR A 658 -12.12 -18.86 -29.61
CA THR A 658 -12.96 -19.86 -30.26
C THR A 658 -14.33 -19.86 -29.60
N SER A 659 -15.39 -20.07 -30.37
CA SER A 659 -16.76 -20.23 -29.87
C SER A 659 -17.32 -21.65 -30.12
N ASP A 660 -16.47 -22.58 -30.59
CA ASP A 660 -16.83 -23.93 -31.00
C ASP A 660 -15.92 -25.02 -30.39
N GLY A 661 -15.30 -24.71 -29.25
CA GLY A 661 -14.46 -25.65 -28.49
C GLY A 661 -13.11 -25.92 -29.14
N GLY A 662 -12.61 -24.98 -29.94
CA GLY A 662 -11.31 -25.01 -30.59
C GLY A 662 -11.29 -25.73 -31.94
N THR A 663 -12.44 -25.83 -32.61
CA THR A 663 -12.52 -26.29 -34.00
C THR A 663 -12.07 -25.18 -34.96
N THR A 664 -12.48 -23.95 -34.68
CA THR A 664 -12.02 -22.74 -35.37
C THR A 664 -11.56 -21.67 -34.38
N TRP A 665 -10.59 -20.86 -34.80
CA TRP A 665 -10.00 -19.79 -33.99
C TRP A 665 -9.95 -18.50 -34.80
N LYS A 666 -10.22 -17.38 -34.13
CA LYS A 666 -9.99 -16.01 -34.63
C LYS A 666 -9.03 -15.31 -33.68
N SER A 667 -8.24 -14.36 -34.19
CA SER A 667 -7.40 -13.53 -33.32
C SER A 667 -8.15 -12.27 -32.89
N ASP A 668 -7.96 -11.87 -31.64
CA ASP A 668 -8.53 -10.69 -30.99
C ASP A 668 -7.48 -9.63 -30.63
N ASP A 669 -6.27 -9.70 -31.21
CA ASP A 669 -5.22 -8.70 -30.98
C ASP A 669 -5.66 -7.29 -31.41
N GLY A 670 -6.36 -7.18 -32.54
CA GLY A 670 -6.89 -5.90 -33.02
C GLY A 670 -5.82 -4.80 -33.12
N ASN A 671 -5.92 -3.76 -32.30
CA ASN A 671 -4.94 -2.66 -32.22
C ASN A 671 -3.85 -2.84 -31.14
N LEU A 672 -3.78 -3.99 -30.46
CA LEU A 672 -2.76 -4.26 -29.44
C LEU A 672 -1.36 -4.15 -30.09
N PRO A 673 -0.41 -3.41 -29.49
CA PRO A 673 0.94 -3.34 -30.02
C PRO A 673 1.64 -4.70 -29.85
N ASP A 674 2.66 -4.96 -30.68
CA ASP A 674 3.44 -6.19 -30.62
C ASP A 674 4.21 -6.30 -29.29
N MET A 675 3.67 -7.10 -28.38
CA MET A 675 4.25 -7.45 -27.09
C MET A 675 3.66 -8.77 -26.55
N PRO A 676 4.39 -9.49 -25.69
CA PRO A 676 3.88 -10.68 -25.04
C PRO A 676 2.65 -10.43 -24.17
N VAL A 677 1.70 -11.38 -24.18
CA VAL A 677 0.51 -11.41 -23.31
C VAL A 677 0.58 -12.64 -22.41
N ARG A 678 0.45 -12.46 -21.10
CA ARG A 678 0.75 -13.51 -20.10
C ARG A 678 -0.48 -14.11 -19.45
N TRP A 679 -1.55 -13.31 -19.34
CA TRP A 679 -2.80 -13.74 -18.72
C TRP A 679 -3.99 -13.02 -19.34
N ILE A 680 -5.17 -13.63 -19.30
CA ILE A 680 -6.45 -13.01 -19.70
C ILE A 680 -7.55 -13.42 -18.73
N LEU A 681 -8.50 -12.51 -18.48
CA LEU A 681 -9.74 -12.80 -17.78
C LEU A 681 -10.92 -12.28 -18.59
N LEU A 682 -11.95 -13.11 -18.74
CA LEU A 682 -13.24 -12.69 -19.27
C LEU A 682 -14.07 -12.02 -18.18
N ASN A 683 -14.86 -11.01 -18.54
CA ASN A 683 -15.90 -10.54 -17.64
C ASN A 683 -17.01 -11.60 -17.56
N PRO A 684 -17.26 -12.21 -16.39
CA PRO A 684 -18.25 -13.28 -16.25
C PRO A 684 -19.69 -12.79 -16.45
N SER A 685 -19.91 -11.47 -16.49
CA SER A 685 -21.23 -10.86 -16.74
C SER A 685 -21.41 -10.33 -18.15
N ASN A 686 -20.34 -10.29 -18.94
CA ASN A 686 -20.37 -9.87 -20.33
C ASN A 686 -19.15 -10.43 -21.06
N SER A 687 -19.31 -11.58 -21.70
CA SER A 687 -18.22 -12.29 -22.36
C SER A 687 -17.65 -11.59 -23.61
N ALA A 688 -18.19 -10.43 -24.00
CA ALA A 688 -17.54 -9.55 -24.97
C ALA A 688 -16.44 -8.68 -24.33
N GLN A 689 -16.31 -8.66 -23.00
CA GLN A 689 -15.32 -7.83 -22.28
C GLN A 689 -14.19 -8.68 -21.72
N ALA A 690 -12.97 -8.17 -21.80
CA ALA A 690 -11.79 -8.85 -21.30
C ALA A 690 -10.73 -7.89 -20.76
N ILE A 691 -9.90 -8.40 -19.86
CA ILE A 691 -8.66 -7.74 -19.41
C ILE A 691 -7.47 -8.69 -19.61
N ILE A 692 -6.31 -8.13 -19.94
CA ILE A 692 -5.08 -8.88 -20.21
C ILE A 692 -3.89 -8.34 -19.44
N ALA A 693 -3.03 -9.26 -18.98
CA ALA A 693 -1.73 -8.95 -18.38
C ALA A 693 -0.61 -8.99 -19.44
N THR A 694 0.25 -7.97 -19.43
CA THR A 694 1.26 -7.73 -20.47
C THR A 694 2.59 -7.27 -19.88
N GLU A 695 3.60 -7.05 -20.73
CA GLU A 695 4.87 -6.40 -20.36
C GLU A 695 4.69 -4.92 -19.91
N LEU A 696 3.55 -4.29 -20.22
CA LEU A 696 3.28 -2.87 -19.94
C LEU A 696 2.01 -2.67 -19.10
N GLY A 697 1.83 -3.47 -18.07
CA GLY A 697 0.67 -3.41 -17.20
C GLY A 697 -0.52 -4.18 -17.77
N VAL A 698 -1.72 -3.65 -17.53
CA VAL A 698 -2.99 -4.28 -17.90
C VAL A 698 -3.68 -3.49 -19.00
N TRP A 699 -4.24 -4.22 -19.98
CA TRP A 699 -5.07 -3.65 -21.03
C TRP A 699 -6.48 -4.24 -20.96
N SER A 700 -7.47 -3.48 -21.41
CA SER A 700 -8.86 -3.93 -21.43
C SER A 700 -9.55 -3.60 -22.73
N THR A 701 -10.60 -4.38 -23.02
CA THR A 701 -11.55 -4.15 -24.10
C THR A 701 -12.97 -4.31 -23.57
N ASP A 702 -13.88 -3.47 -24.05
CA ASP A 702 -15.32 -3.56 -23.81
C ASP A 702 -16.05 -4.41 -24.86
N ASN A 703 -15.35 -4.83 -25.91
CA ASN A 703 -15.90 -5.61 -27.02
C ASN A 703 -14.82 -6.42 -27.77
N LEU A 704 -14.91 -7.74 -27.67
CA LEU A 704 -14.17 -8.71 -28.47
C LEU A 704 -14.82 -8.83 -29.86
N ALA A 705 -14.09 -8.46 -30.89
CA ALA A 705 -14.56 -8.30 -32.26
C ALA A 705 -13.58 -8.85 -33.31
N GLY A 706 -12.77 -9.85 -32.96
CA GLY A 706 -11.72 -10.41 -33.79
C GLY A 706 -10.65 -9.37 -34.11
N GLY A 707 -10.21 -9.30 -35.37
CA GLY A 707 -9.23 -8.30 -35.82
C GLY A 707 -9.70 -6.84 -35.71
N ALA A 708 -10.97 -6.58 -35.34
CA ALA A 708 -11.50 -5.25 -35.06
C ALA A 708 -11.55 -4.90 -33.56
N THR A 709 -11.07 -5.79 -32.67
CA THR A 709 -10.99 -5.53 -31.23
C THR A 709 -10.15 -4.28 -30.95
N VAL A 710 -10.60 -3.46 -29.99
CA VAL A 710 -9.90 -2.23 -29.62
C VAL A 710 -9.51 -2.29 -28.14
N TRP A 711 -8.25 -2.57 -27.88
CA TRP A 711 -7.62 -2.53 -26.58
C TRP A 711 -7.22 -1.11 -26.19
N GLY A 712 -7.42 -0.78 -24.91
CA GLY A 712 -6.81 0.40 -24.29
C GLY A 712 -6.11 0.07 -22.98
N ALA A 713 -5.01 0.80 -22.72
CA ALA A 713 -4.24 0.64 -21.50
C ALA A 713 -5.07 1.06 -20.27
N SER A 714 -5.09 0.18 -19.28
CA SER A 714 -5.91 0.28 -18.07
C SER A 714 -5.04 0.37 -16.82
N ASN A 715 -3.96 1.15 -16.90
CA ASN A 715 -2.94 1.27 -15.84
C ASN A 715 -3.21 2.42 -14.85
N SER A 716 -4.43 2.95 -14.76
CA SER A 716 -4.69 3.99 -13.74
C SER A 716 -4.40 3.43 -12.34
N GLY A 717 -3.47 4.03 -11.60
CA GLY A 717 -2.98 3.52 -10.30
C GLY A 717 -2.00 2.34 -10.36
N LEU A 718 -1.67 1.83 -11.56
CA LEU A 718 -0.70 0.75 -11.81
C LEU A 718 0.50 1.31 -12.58
N ALA A 719 1.70 0.83 -12.25
CA ALA A 719 2.92 1.23 -12.98
C ALA A 719 3.03 0.58 -14.36
N ASN A 720 3.98 1.04 -15.18
CA ASN A 720 4.39 0.37 -16.42
C ASN A 720 5.26 -0.85 -16.15
N VAL A 721 4.71 -1.78 -15.39
CA VAL A 721 5.37 -2.99 -14.90
C VAL A 721 4.82 -4.23 -15.61
N ARG A 722 5.67 -5.23 -15.79
CA ARG A 722 5.25 -6.56 -16.23
C ARG A 722 4.23 -7.13 -15.22
N VAL A 723 3.13 -7.65 -15.74
CA VAL A 723 2.11 -8.37 -14.97
C VAL A 723 2.12 -9.82 -15.43
N ASP A 724 2.34 -10.75 -14.51
CA ASP A 724 2.45 -12.18 -14.85
C ASP A 724 1.11 -12.91 -14.74
N MET A 725 0.27 -12.55 -13.76
CA MET A 725 -0.98 -13.25 -13.50
C MET A 725 -2.08 -12.29 -13.03
N LEU A 726 -3.31 -12.56 -13.46
CA LEU A 726 -4.54 -11.97 -12.92
C LEU A 726 -5.38 -13.07 -12.27
N GLN A 727 -6.05 -12.77 -11.17
CA GLN A 727 -7.07 -13.66 -10.60
C GLN A 727 -8.32 -12.88 -10.20
N MET A 728 -9.48 -13.47 -10.43
CA MET A 728 -10.77 -12.91 -10.05
C MET A 728 -11.41 -13.70 -8.91
N ARG A 729 -11.95 -12.98 -7.93
CA ARG A 729 -12.85 -13.55 -6.93
C ARG A 729 -14.27 -13.59 -7.47
N GLN A 730 -14.83 -14.79 -7.60
CA GLN A 730 -16.14 -14.96 -8.24
C GLN A 730 -17.31 -14.30 -7.48
N SER A 731 -17.23 -14.21 -6.16
CA SER A 731 -18.33 -13.73 -5.31
C SER A 731 -18.66 -12.24 -5.48
N ASP A 732 -17.68 -11.41 -5.84
CA ASP A 732 -17.89 -9.98 -6.10
C ASP A 732 -17.20 -9.47 -7.37
N LYS A 733 -16.49 -10.34 -8.10
CA LYS A 733 -15.76 -10.06 -9.35
C LYS A 733 -14.57 -9.11 -9.17
N TYR A 734 -14.04 -9.02 -7.94
CA TYR A 734 -12.84 -8.26 -7.65
C TYR A 734 -11.62 -8.96 -8.27
N VAL A 735 -10.73 -8.20 -8.90
CA VAL A 735 -9.55 -8.71 -9.61
C VAL A 735 -8.29 -8.31 -8.87
N ILE A 736 -7.33 -9.24 -8.77
CA ILE A 736 -5.97 -8.94 -8.33
C ILE A 736 -4.96 -9.21 -9.44
N ALA A 737 -3.83 -8.49 -9.40
CA ALA A 737 -2.75 -8.57 -10.37
C ALA A 737 -1.39 -8.73 -9.67
N ALA A 738 -0.69 -9.83 -9.97
CA ALA A 738 0.70 -10.07 -9.56
C ALA A 738 1.63 -9.34 -10.52
N THR A 739 2.35 -8.34 -10.00
CA THR A 739 3.33 -7.58 -10.78
C THR A 739 4.74 -8.03 -10.48
N HIS A 740 5.58 -8.04 -11.50
CA HIS A 740 6.98 -8.41 -11.40
C HIS A 740 7.83 -7.16 -11.13
N GLY A 741 7.68 -6.57 -9.94
CA GLY A 741 8.52 -5.45 -9.47
C GLY A 741 7.78 -4.30 -8.80
N ARG A 742 6.45 -4.31 -8.67
CA ARG A 742 5.69 -3.23 -7.98
C ARG A 742 4.70 -3.75 -6.94
N GLY A 743 4.81 -5.03 -6.58
CA GLY A 743 3.97 -5.66 -5.58
C GLY A 743 2.64 -6.22 -6.13
N LEU A 744 1.66 -6.38 -5.25
CA LEU A 744 0.34 -6.91 -5.57
C LEU A 744 -0.68 -5.75 -5.72
N PHE A 745 -1.54 -5.82 -6.72
CA PHE A 745 -2.58 -4.81 -6.95
C PHE A 745 -3.97 -5.43 -6.98
N GLY A 746 -5.00 -4.62 -6.68
CA GLY A 746 -6.40 -4.98 -6.83
C GLY A 746 -7.22 -3.94 -7.58
N SER A 747 -8.25 -4.39 -8.29
CA SER A 747 -9.17 -3.58 -9.08
C SER A 747 -10.59 -4.12 -9.01
N ASP A 748 -11.55 -3.20 -9.02
CA ASP A 748 -12.98 -3.49 -9.05
C ASP A 748 -13.56 -3.49 -10.48
N VAL A 749 -12.71 -3.67 -11.49
CA VAL A 749 -13.03 -3.55 -12.93
C VAL A 749 -14.31 -4.26 -13.36
N PHE A 750 -14.56 -5.49 -12.89
CA PHE A 750 -15.72 -6.29 -13.24
C PHE A 750 -16.84 -6.28 -12.18
N THR A 751 -16.66 -5.55 -11.09
CA THR A 751 -17.66 -5.53 -10.02
C THR A 751 -18.86 -4.67 -10.43
N THR A 752 -20.01 -4.92 -9.83
CA THR A 752 -21.12 -3.97 -9.88
C THR A 752 -20.86 -2.83 -8.88
N PRO A 753 -21.43 -1.62 -9.10
CA PRO A 753 -21.41 -0.56 -8.10
C PRO A 753 -21.88 -1.07 -6.74
N THR A 754 -21.03 -0.95 -5.73
CA THR A 754 -21.30 -1.46 -4.37
C THR A 754 -20.89 -0.41 -3.37
N SER A 755 -21.86 0.15 -2.65
CA SER A 755 -21.60 1.13 -1.59
C SER A 755 -21.02 0.44 -0.37
N LEU A 756 -19.83 0.88 0.06
CA LEU A 756 -19.11 0.40 1.24
C LEU A 756 -18.42 1.58 1.91
N PHE A 757 -18.38 1.57 3.24
CA PHE A 757 -17.68 2.59 4.00
C PHE A 757 -17.28 2.17 5.41
N THR A 758 -16.28 2.85 5.95
CA THR A 758 -15.86 2.79 7.34
C THR A 758 -15.87 4.18 7.97
N ALA A 759 -15.68 4.25 9.30
CA ALA A 759 -15.48 5.49 10.02
C ALA A 759 -14.54 5.30 11.21
N THR A 760 -13.76 6.33 11.51
CA THR A 760 -12.94 6.40 12.73
C THR A 760 -13.78 6.87 13.92
N ASN A 761 -13.43 6.49 15.15
CA ASN A 761 -14.05 7.03 16.38
C ASN A 761 -15.59 6.93 16.38
N LYS A 762 -16.11 5.74 16.03
CA LYS A 762 -17.56 5.47 15.98
C LYS A 762 -18.29 5.85 17.27
N THR A 763 -17.61 5.74 18.41
CA THR A 763 -18.07 6.27 19.70
C THR A 763 -17.18 7.44 20.07
N THR A 764 -17.72 8.65 20.13
CA THR A 764 -16.95 9.87 20.45
C THR A 764 -17.82 10.89 21.18
N TYR A 765 -17.34 12.13 21.32
CA TYR A 765 -18.01 13.19 22.08
C TYR A 765 -18.59 14.26 21.17
N ARG A 766 -19.54 15.03 21.70
CA ARG A 766 -20.13 16.18 21.00
C ARG A 766 -19.05 17.14 20.49
N ASN A 767 -19.26 17.62 19.26
CA ASN A 767 -18.37 18.52 18.54
C ASN A 767 -16.97 17.94 18.21
N MET A 768 -16.81 16.62 18.28
CA MET A 768 -15.64 15.94 17.74
C MET A 768 -15.92 15.45 16.32
N ALA A 769 -14.92 15.50 15.45
CA ALA A 769 -15.04 15.06 14.08
C ALA A 769 -14.99 13.54 13.98
N VAL A 770 -15.91 12.97 13.21
CA VAL A 770 -15.92 11.58 12.75
C VAL A 770 -15.46 11.59 11.29
N GLN A 771 -14.33 10.96 11.01
CA GLN A 771 -13.84 10.77 9.64
C GLN A 771 -14.51 9.54 9.04
N PHE A 772 -15.20 9.72 7.93
CA PHE A 772 -15.77 8.65 7.12
C PHE A 772 -14.87 8.37 5.91
N ASN A 773 -14.74 7.10 5.54
CA ASN A 773 -13.98 6.67 4.38
C ASN A 773 -14.84 5.80 3.49
N SER A 774 -14.96 6.15 2.21
CA SER A 774 -15.57 5.30 1.20
C SER A 774 -14.62 4.16 0.83
N GLU A 775 -15.12 2.93 0.91
CA GLU A 775 -14.48 1.71 0.39
C GLU A 775 -15.27 1.14 -0.79
N SER A 776 -16.17 1.95 -1.34
CA SER A 776 -17.12 1.55 -2.37
C SER A 776 -16.44 1.11 -3.65
N TYR A 777 -17.03 0.11 -4.31
CA TYR A 777 -16.61 -0.33 -5.63
C TYR A 777 -17.36 0.41 -6.73
N ARG A 778 -16.64 0.75 -7.80
CA ARG A 778 -17.14 1.39 -9.02
C ARG A 778 -17.86 2.72 -8.76
N ALA A 779 -17.50 3.41 -7.68
CA ALA A 779 -18.05 4.71 -7.32
C ALA A 779 -17.39 5.83 -8.15
N THR A 780 -18.21 6.70 -8.73
CA THR A 780 -17.82 7.92 -9.45
C THR A 780 -18.47 9.17 -8.86
N SER A 781 -19.41 9.00 -7.92
CA SER A 781 -20.02 10.06 -7.12
C SER A 781 -20.52 9.49 -5.78
N TRP A 782 -20.57 10.34 -4.76
CA TRP A 782 -20.94 9.97 -3.38
C TRP A 782 -22.05 10.89 -2.86
N SER A 783 -22.93 10.33 -2.04
CA SER A 783 -23.98 11.03 -1.31
C SER A 783 -24.11 10.43 0.08
N TRP A 784 -23.62 11.15 1.07
CA TRP A 784 -23.67 10.78 2.49
C TRP A 784 -24.89 11.39 3.16
N ASP A 785 -25.55 10.61 4.01
CA ASP A 785 -26.49 11.07 5.02
C ASP A 785 -25.98 10.59 6.39
N PHE A 786 -25.70 11.54 7.28
CA PHE A 786 -25.10 11.25 8.58
C PHE A 786 -26.14 10.91 9.66
N GLY A 787 -27.43 10.93 9.34
CA GLY A 787 -28.53 10.62 10.25
C GLY A 787 -28.94 11.76 11.19
N ASP A 788 -28.30 12.93 11.08
CA ASP A 788 -28.58 14.13 11.87
C ASP A 788 -29.21 15.28 11.06
N GLY A 789 -29.57 14.99 9.80
CA GLY A 789 -30.11 15.97 8.84
C GLY A 789 -29.05 16.65 7.97
N ASN A 790 -27.75 16.41 8.21
CA ASN A 790 -26.67 16.89 7.36
C ASN A 790 -26.22 15.84 6.34
N THR A 791 -25.71 16.29 5.20
CA THR A 791 -25.27 15.46 4.08
C THR A 791 -23.92 15.92 3.52
N SER A 792 -23.28 15.09 2.71
CA SER A 792 -22.04 15.44 1.99
C SER A 792 -21.94 14.72 0.65
N THR A 793 -21.23 15.31 -0.31
CA THR A 793 -20.89 14.68 -1.60
C THR A 793 -19.40 14.40 -1.77
N ALA A 794 -18.60 14.65 -0.74
CA ALA A 794 -17.18 14.28 -0.73
C ALA A 794 -17.03 12.76 -0.62
N GLU A 795 -15.99 12.19 -1.22
CA GLU A 795 -15.69 10.75 -1.11
C GLU A 795 -15.41 10.32 0.34
N ASN A 796 -14.56 11.07 1.06
CA ASN A 796 -14.15 10.79 2.44
C ASN A 796 -14.42 12.01 3.35
N PRO A 797 -15.69 12.27 3.74
CA PRO A 797 -16.03 13.46 4.51
C PRO A 797 -15.63 13.35 5.98
N SER A 798 -15.28 14.51 6.56
CA SER A 798 -15.20 14.71 8.01
C SER A 798 -16.50 15.37 8.48
N HIS A 799 -17.19 14.78 9.45
CA HIS A 799 -18.47 15.30 9.95
C HIS A 799 -18.46 15.49 11.46
N VAL A 800 -19.14 16.54 11.94
CA VAL A 800 -19.19 16.90 13.37
C VAL A 800 -20.63 16.85 13.85
N TYR A 801 -20.90 15.98 14.82
CA TYR A 801 -22.21 15.86 15.44
C TYR A 801 -22.34 16.83 16.62
N ALA A 802 -23.32 17.73 16.53
CA ALA A 802 -23.58 18.74 17.56
C ALA A 802 -24.29 18.16 18.79
N ASN A 803 -25.08 17.10 18.61
CA ASN A 803 -25.93 16.50 19.64
C ASN A 803 -25.43 15.11 20.02
N ALA A 804 -25.65 14.75 21.28
CA ALA A 804 -25.46 13.38 21.72
C ALA A 804 -26.56 12.50 21.14
N GLY A 805 -26.26 11.23 20.89
CA GLY A 805 -27.21 10.31 20.28
C GLY A 805 -26.54 9.19 19.50
N VAL A 806 -27.38 8.31 18.95
CA VAL A 806 -26.96 7.20 18.10
C VAL A 806 -27.50 7.46 16.70
N TYR A 807 -26.61 7.44 15.71
CA TYR A 807 -26.88 7.85 14.35
C TYR A 807 -26.71 6.68 13.36
N ASN A 808 -27.70 6.54 12.48
CA ASN A 808 -27.59 5.71 11.28
C ASN A 808 -26.85 6.52 10.21
N VAL A 809 -25.93 5.89 9.50
CA VAL A 809 -25.19 6.56 8.40
C VAL A 809 -25.47 5.83 7.10
N THR A 810 -25.77 6.58 6.05
CA THR A 810 -26.02 6.06 4.72
C THR A 810 -25.02 6.65 3.73
N LEU A 811 -24.41 5.78 2.92
CA LEU A 811 -23.69 6.19 1.72
C LEU A 811 -24.44 5.65 0.50
N SER A 812 -24.81 6.54 -0.42
CA SER A 812 -25.27 6.20 -1.75
C SER A 812 -24.25 6.65 -2.79
N ILE A 813 -24.03 5.83 -3.82
CA ILE A 813 -23.08 6.10 -4.91
C ILE A 813 -23.79 6.16 -6.26
N ASN A 814 -23.20 6.88 -7.21
CA ASN A 814 -23.61 6.91 -8.63
C ASN A 814 -25.09 7.25 -8.83
N GLY A 815 -25.60 8.24 -8.09
CA GLY A 815 -27.00 8.66 -8.19
C GLY A 815 -28.00 7.58 -7.74
N GLY A 816 -27.62 6.68 -6.83
CA GLY A 816 -28.49 5.65 -6.30
C GLY A 816 -28.26 4.25 -6.87
N ALA A 817 -27.23 4.04 -7.71
CA ALA A 817 -26.91 2.71 -8.25
C ALA A 817 -26.58 1.68 -7.16
N SER A 818 -26.06 2.14 -6.02
CA SER A 818 -25.92 1.35 -4.80
C SER A 818 -26.07 2.25 -3.58
N SER A 819 -26.56 1.68 -2.48
CA SER A 819 -26.74 2.37 -1.20
C SER A 819 -26.54 1.42 -0.04
N LEU A 820 -25.79 1.85 0.97
CA LEU A 820 -25.55 1.10 2.20
C LEU A 820 -25.91 1.99 3.39
N THR A 821 -26.75 1.47 4.29
CA THR A 821 -27.04 2.09 5.59
C THR A 821 -26.48 1.23 6.70
N LYS A 822 -25.60 1.79 7.53
CA LYS A 822 -25.18 1.16 8.78
C LYS A 822 -26.01 1.75 9.93
N ASN A 823 -26.84 0.91 10.54
CA ASN A 823 -27.71 1.30 11.66
C ASN A 823 -26.89 1.41 12.95
N SER A 824 -27.22 2.39 13.79
CA SER A 824 -26.55 2.66 15.07
C SER A 824 -25.02 2.70 14.94
N PHE A 825 -24.53 3.30 13.85
CA PHE A 825 -23.13 3.19 13.45
C PHE A 825 -22.22 4.19 14.17
N VAL A 826 -22.74 5.37 14.51
CA VAL A 826 -22.04 6.40 15.27
C VAL A 826 -22.79 6.70 16.56
N GLN A 827 -22.10 6.71 17.69
CA GLN A 827 -22.60 7.13 18.99
C GLN A 827 -21.83 8.35 19.48
N ILE A 828 -22.58 9.40 19.85
CA ILE A 828 -22.04 10.64 20.38
C ILE A 828 -22.44 10.76 21.84
N LEU A 829 -21.44 10.77 22.73
CA LEU A 829 -21.61 10.80 24.18
C LEU A 829 -21.88 12.22 24.69
N PRO A 830 -22.73 12.36 25.73
CA PRO A 830 -23.14 13.67 26.24
C PRO A 830 -22.08 14.35 27.10
N ASN A 831 -22.34 15.63 27.40
CA ASN A 831 -21.65 16.32 28.47
C ASN A 831 -22.48 16.21 29.75
N ARG A 832 -21.82 15.96 30.89
CA ARG A 832 -22.47 15.86 32.21
C ARG A 832 -21.77 16.72 33.25
N GLY A 833 -22.49 17.04 34.31
CA GLY A 833 -21.95 17.73 35.48
C GLY A 833 -21.33 16.78 36.48
N THR A 834 -20.78 17.34 37.56
CA THR A 834 -20.49 16.61 38.79
C THR A 834 -21.38 17.14 39.92
N PRO A 835 -21.76 16.34 40.93
CA PRO A 835 -21.55 14.90 40.99
C PRO A 835 -22.37 14.15 39.93
N TYR A 836 -21.79 13.09 39.35
CA TYR A 836 -22.51 12.14 38.50
C TYR A 836 -22.90 10.94 39.36
N SER A 837 -24.20 10.75 39.55
CA SER A 837 -24.76 9.79 40.52
C SER A 837 -25.42 8.60 39.83
N ILE A 838 -25.75 7.57 40.62
CA ILE A 838 -26.52 6.40 40.16
C ILE A 838 -27.82 6.81 39.45
N ALA A 839 -28.60 7.69 40.07
CA ALA A 839 -29.84 8.21 39.50
C ALA A 839 -29.63 9.13 38.29
N GLY A 840 -28.41 9.68 38.12
CA GLY A 840 -28.02 10.49 36.96
C GLY A 840 -27.64 9.67 35.72
N GLY A 841 -27.65 8.33 35.83
CA GLY A 841 -27.25 7.39 34.78
C GLY A 841 -26.04 6.54 35.15
N GLY A 842 -25.45 6.75 36.33
CA GLY A 842 -24.33 5.97 36.85
C GLY A 842 -24.67 4.50 37.12
N GLY A 843 -25.92 4.19 37.46
CA GLY A 843 -26.39 2.81 37.66
C GLY A 843 -26.86 2.11 36.39
N PHE A 844 -26.65 2.71 35.22
CA PHE A 844 -26.98 2.12 33.91
C PHE A 844 -28.45 1.71 33.66
N GLU A 845 -29.38 2.13 34.53
CA GLU A 845 -30.83 1.92 34.36
C GLU A 845 -31.53 3.10 33.65
N THR A 846 -30.88 4.27 33.66
CA THR A 846 -31.38 5.52 33.08
C THR A 846 -30.24 6.18 32.33
N ASN A 847 -30.56 7.04 31.35
CA ASN A 847 -29.55 7.68 30.49
C ASN A 847 -28.55 6.65 29.92
N THR A 848 -29.02 5.48 29.51
CA THR A 848 -28.15 4.33 29.17
C THR A 848 -27.19 4.62 28.00
N ALA A 849 -27.51 5.61 27.17
CA ALA A 849 -26.66 6.10 26.08
C ALA A 849 -25.51 7.03 26.52
N ASP A 850 -25.41 7.36 27.82
CA ASP A 850 -24.31 8.15 28.39
C ASP A 850 -22.96 7.44 28.24
N PHE A 851 -23.00 6.11 28.21
CA PHE A 851 -21.83 5.26 28.02
C PHE A 851 -21.88 4.61 26.64
N GLY A 852 -20.71 4.41 26.05
CA GLY A 852 -20.61 3.82 24.72
C GLY A 852 -19.40 2.89 24.60
N PRO A 853 -19.59 1.69 24.01
CA PRO A 853 -18.48 0.79 23.77
C PRO A 853 -17.64 1.27 22.57
N GLN A 854 -16.35 1.04 22.64
CA GLN A 854 -15.42 1.18 21.53
C GLN A 854 -14.52 -0.05 21.48
N THR A 855 -14.71 -0.89 20.47
CA THR A 855 -13.93 -2.13 20.29
C THR A 855 -12.95 -1.97 19.14
N THR A 856 -11.66 -2.13 19.44
CA THR A 856 -10.58 -2.19 18.45
C THR A 856 -10.43 -3.62 17.93
N SER A 857 -10.43 -4.60 18.84
CA SER A 857 -10.34 -6.04 18.54
C SER A 857 -11.00 -6.87 19.66
N GLY A 858 -11.36 -8.11 19.36
CA GLY A 858 -11.88 -9.06 20.35
C GLY A 858 -13.31 -8.76 20.82
N THR A 859 -13.59 -9.08 22.10
CA THR A 859 -14.94 -9.03 22.67
C THR A 859 -15.34 -7.62 23.11
N ALA A 860 -16.50 -7.14 22.67
CA ALA A 860 -17.01 -5.81 22.99
C ALA A 860 -17.56 -5.68 24.43
N TRP A 861 -17.67 -4.44 24.90
CA TRP A 861 -18.51 -4.11 26.05
C TRP A 861 -19.98 -4.09 25.63
N GLU A 862 -20.84 -4.72 26.42
CA GLU A 862 -22.28 -4.85 26.18
C GLU A 862 -23.04 -4.52 27.47
N LEU A 863 -24.18 -3.83 27.35
CA LEU A 863 -25.02 -3.46 28.48
C LEU A 863 -26.06 -4.56 28.74
N GLY A 864 -26.11 -5.09 29.96
CA GLY A 864 -27.14 -6.04 30.36
C GLY A 864 -26.79 -6.83 31.62
N ASN A 865 -27.60 -7.85 31.92
CA ASN A 865 -27.35 -8.75 33.05
C ASN A 865 -26.76 -10.08 32.55
N SER A 866 -25.46 -10.28 32.75
CA SER A 866 -24.77 -11.49 32.31
C SER A 866 -25.13 -12.70 33.18
N ALA A 867 -25.29 -13.87 32.55
CA ALA A 867 -25.44 -15.15 33.23
C ALA A 867 -24.10 -15.90 33.39
N ILE A 868 -22.99 -15.36 32.86
CA ILE A 868 -21.71 -16.06 32.76
C ILE A 868 -20.92 -15.97 34.07
N ALA A 869 -20.63 -17.12 34.68
CA ALA A 869 -19.87 -17.20 35.93
C ALA A 869 -18.54 -16.43 35.84
N GLY A 870 -18.23 -15.60 36.85
CA GLY A 870 -17.06 -14.71 36.86
C GLY A 870 -17.37 -13.27 36.46
N LYS A 871 -18.47 -13.04 35.72
CA LYS A 871 -19.00 -11.70 35.38
C LYS A 871 -20.53 -11.61 35.48
N ASN A 872 -21.18 -12.58 36.12
CA ASN A 872 -22.63 -12.68 36.17
C ASN A 872 -23.28 -11.73 37.20
N GLY A 873 -24.55 -11.40 36.94
CA GLY A 873 -25.37 -10.55 37.80
C GLY A 873 -25.08 -9.06 37.62
N THR A 874 -25.73 -8.25 38.44
CA THR A 874 -25.46 -6.82 38.63
C THR A 874 -25.13 -6.57 40.11
N HIS A 875 -24.51 -5.43 40.43
CA HIS A 875 -24.37 -5.01 41.82
C HIS A 875 -25.73 -4.50 42.34
N ALA A 876 -26.38 -3.66 41.54
CA ALA A 876 -27.73 -3.15 41.79
C ALA A 876 -28.52 -3.09 40.47
N GLY A 877 -29.82 -2.80 40.53
CA GLY A 877 -30.63 -2.62 39.33
C GLY A 877 -30.76 -3.88 38.45
N SER A 878 -30.89 -3.67 37.14
CA SER A 878 -31.16 -4.67 36.12
C SER A 878 -30.11 -4.77 35.02
N ALA A 879 -29.16 -3.83 34.93
CA ALA A 879 -28.10 -3.84 33.92
C ALA A 879 -26.72 -3.44 34.47
N ALA A 880 -25.67 -4.09 33.96
CA ALA A 880 -24.28 -3.73 34.15
C ALA A 880 -23.58 -3.72 32.78
N TRP A 881 -22.45 -3.02 32.66
CA TRP A 881 -21.61 -3.15 31.47
C TRP A 881 -20.67 -4.33 31.61
N VAL A 882 -20.67 -5.22 30.63
CA VAL A 882 -19.91 -6.48 30.67
C VAL A 882 -19.13 -6.71 29.38
N THR A 883 -17.92 -7.29 29.47
CA THR A 883 -17.16 -7.71 28.27
C THR A 883 -17.77 -9.01 27.72
N GLY A 884 -18.65 -8.88 26.72
CA GLY A 884 -19.44 -9.96 26.14
C GLY A 884 -20.54 -10.45 27.08
N LEU A 885 -21.79 -10.12 26.79
CA LEU A 885 -22.95 -10.43 27.62
C LEU A 885 -23.24 -11.93 27.69
N THR A 886 -23.13 -12.62 26.55
CA THR A 886 -23.42 -14.05 26.42
C THR A 886 -22.18 -14.90 26.16
N ALA A 887 -21.02 -14.29 25.95
CA ALA A 887 -19.78 -15.00 25.68
C ALA A 887 -19.24 -15.67 26.95
N SER A 888 -19.04 -16.99 26.92
CA SER A 888 -18.48 -17.74 28.05
C SER A 888 -17.10 -17.22 28.45
N ASN A 889 -16.23 -16.99 27.47
CA ASN A 889 -14.93 -16.36 27.64
C ASN A 889 -14.75 -15.20 26.64
N TYR A 890 -13.91 -14.22 26.96
CA TYR A 890 -13.50 -13.18 26.01
C TYR A 890 -12.58 -13.75 24.92
N ALA A 891 -12.45 -13.05 23.80
CA ALA A 891 -11.51 -13.40 22.74
C ALA A 891 -10.08 -12.98 23.10
N ASP A 892 -9.11 -13.77 22.66
CA ASP A 892 -7.68 -13.45 22.74
C ASP A 892 -7.38 -12.21 21.86
N ASN A 893 -6.30 -11.49 22.16
CA ASN A 893 -5.90 -10.23 21.53
C ASN A 893 -7.00 -9.16 21.54
N GLY A 894 -7.80 -9.12 22.60
CA GLY A 894 -8.87 -8.16 22.77
C GLY A 894 -8.34 -6.78 23.16
N ASP A 895 -8.97 -5.73 22.62
CA ASP A 895 -8.81 -4.35 23.07
C ASP A 895 -10.14 -3.63 22.91
N ALA A 896 -10.82 -3.43 24.04
CA ALA A 896 -12.15 -2.86 24.11
C ALA A 896 -12.25 -1.85 25.25
N SER A 897 -12.82 -0.68 24.96
CA SER A 897 -13.03 0.40 25.90
C SER A 897 -14.51 0.68 26.12
N LEU A 898 -14.90 0.92 27.37
CA LEU A 898 -16.19 1.53 27.71
C LEU A 898 -15.94 3.01 27.99
N LEU A 899 -16.45 3.89 27.14
CA LEU A 899 -16.30 5.33 27.30
C LEU A 899 -17.44 5.87 28.17
N THR A 900 -17.08 6.82 29.04
CA THR A 900 -18.01 7.57 29.89
C THR A 900 -18.34 8.93 29.26
N PRO A 901 -19.37 9.66 29.76
CA PRO A 901 -19.62 11.06 29.40
C PRO A 901 -18.39 11.98 29.52
N ASN A 902 -18.51 13.18 28.93
CA ASN A 902 -17.57 14.27 29.17
C ASN A 902 -18.05 15.13 30.34
N TYR A 903 -17.30 15.15 31.43
CA TYR A 903 -17.65 15.78 32.68
C TYR A 903 -17.02 17.16 32.85
N ASN A 904 -17.73 18.04 33.58
CA ASN A 904 -17.24 19.34 33.98
C ASN A 904 -16.62 19.31 35.39
N PHE A 905 -15.31 19.60 35.49
CA PHE A 905 -14.53 19.67 36.74
C PHE A 905 -14.02 21.10 37.01
N THR A 906 -14.62 22.13 36.38
CA THR A 906 -14.08 23.50 36.40
C THR A 906 -13.99 24.10 37.80
N LEU A 907 -14.90 23.74 38.72
CA LEU A 907 -14.84 24.24 40.10
C LEU A 907 -13.69 23.58 40.89
N PRO A 908 -13.00 24.33 41.75
CA PRO A 908 -12.06 23.74 42.69
C PRO A 908 -12.81 22.87 43.70
N GLY A 909 -12.22 21.74 44.09
CA GLY A 909 -12.76 20.88 45.14
C GLY A 909 -12.19 19.48 45.10
N THR A 910 -12.68 18.64 46.02
CA THR A 910 -12.32 17.22 46.07
C THR A 910 -13.25 16.44 45.14
N TYR A 911 -12.66 15.70 44.21
CA TYR A 911 -13.38 14.83 43.29
C TYR A 911 -12.98 13.38 43.51
N THR A 912 -13.97 12.50 43.55
CA THR A 912 -13.76 11.06 43.77
C THR A 912 -14.51 10.27 42.71
N LEU A 913 -13.79 9.44 41.96
CA LEU A 913 -14.39 8.47 41.05
C LEU A 913 -14.55 7.14 41.78
N ARG A 914 -15.72 6.49 41.63
CA ARG A 914 -15.95 5.15 42.14
C ARG A 914 -16.87 4.33 41.25
N PHE A 915 -16.71 3.02 41.26
CA PHE A 915 -17.58 2.07 40.57
C PHE A 915 -17.48 0.69 41.23
N TRP A 916 -18.43 -0.18 40.95
CA TRP A 916 -18.39 -1.58 41.35
C TRP A 916 -17.94 -2.46 40.20
N SER A 917 -17.12 -3.46 40.47
CA SER A 917 -16.73 -4.41 39.44
C SER A 917 -16.57 -5.82 39.97
N LYS A 918 -16.84 -6.78 39.09
CA LYS A 918 -16.67 -8.21 39.27
C LYS A 918 -15.99 -8.74 38.02
N PHE A 919 -14.93 -9.52 38.15
CA PHE A 919 -14.17 -9.96 36.98
C PHE A 919 -13.44 -11.28 37.20
N ALA A 920 -13.21 -11.99 36.11
CA ALA A 920 -12.32 -13.14 36.02
C ALA A 920 -11.51 -13.01 34.73
N THR A 921 -10.22 -12.72 34.90
CA THR A 921 -9.22 -12.49 33.84
C THR A 921 -8.05 -13.44 34.05
N GLU A 922 -7.28 -13.73 33.00
CA GLU A 922 -6.06 -14.51 33.14
C GLU A 922 -5.10 -13.83 34.12
N ALA A 923 -4.70 -14.59 35.16
CA ALA A 923 -3.83 -14.06 36.20
C ALA A 923 -2.43 -13.76 35.63
N GLY A 924 -1.95 -12.54 35.85
CA GLY A 924 -0.64 -12.07 35.39
C GLY A 924 -0.62 -11.39 34.02
N TYR A 925 -1.53 -11.74 33.12
CA TYR A 925 -1.47 -11.31 31.71
C TYR A 925 -2.61 -10.38 31.32
N ASP A 926 -3.86 -10.71 31.67
CA ASP A 926 -5.04 -10.01 31.17
C ASP A 926 -5.71 -9.10 32.18
N GLY A 927 -6.41 -8.08 31.72
CA GLY A 927 -7.11 -7.24 32.66
C GLY A 927 -7.72 -5.99 32.08
N PHE A 928 -8.13 -5.10 32.98
CA PHE A 928 -8.62 -3.78 32.60
C PHE A 928 -8.06 -2.69 33.48
N ARG A 929 -8.17 -1.45 33.01
CA ARG A 929 -7.83 -0.27 33.81
C ARG A 929 -8.71 0.92 33.45
N VAL A 930 -8.76 1.88 34.34
CA VAL A 930 -9.35 3.20 34.06
C VAL A 930 -8.30 4.13 33.47
N GLU A 931 -8.67 4.82 32.40
CA GLU A 931 -7.91 5.90 31.80
C GLU A 931 -8.75 7.18 31.77
N TYR A 932 -8.11 8.33 31.72
CA TYR A 932 -8.78 9.63 31.65
C TYR A 932 -8.27 10.47 30.48
N SER A 933 -9.08 11.44 30.07
CA SER A 933 -8.78 12.40 29.01
C SER A 933 -9.26 13.79 29.42
N THR A 934 -8.46 14.82 29.12
CA THR A 934 -8.83 16.23 29.30
C THR A 934 -9.20 16.94 27.99
N ASN A 935 -9.25 16.19 26.88
CA ASN A 935 -9.43 16.70 25.53
C ASN A 935 -10.42 15.86 24.72
N LYS A 936 -11.49 15.38 25.39
CA LYS A 936 -12.58 14.60 24.77
C LYS A 936 -12.08 13.38 24.00
N GLY A 937 -11.16 12.63 24.61
CA GLY A 937 -10.67 11.35 24.09
C GLY A 937 -9.65 11.47 22.95
N ALA A 938 -9.16 12.67 22.62
CA ALA A 938 -8.07 12.81 21.65
C ALA A 938 -6.75 12.20 22.17
N SER A 939 -6.54 12.21 23.49
CA SER A 939 -5.47 11.46 24.16
C SER A 939 -5.95 10.89 25.50
N TRP A 940 -5.41 9.74 25.89
CA TRP A 940 -5.76 9.01 27.11
C TRP A 940 -4.52 8.76 27.98
N LEU A 941 -4.68 8.94 29.30
CA LEU A 941 -3.65 8.70 30.30
C LEU A 941 -4.16 7.69 31.34
N PRO A 942 -3.31 6.77 31.85
CA PRO A 942 -3.72 5.84 32.89
C PRO A 942 -4.07 6.57 34.19
N LEU A 943 -5.16 6.17 34.84
CA LEU A 943 -5.60 6.75 36.11
C LEU A 943 -4.86 6.11 37.29
N GLY A 944 -3.56 6.43 37.37
CA GLY A 944 -2.60 5.82 38.28
C GLY A 944 -1.72 4.79 37.57
N THR A 945 -0.49 4.62 38.03
CA THR A 945 0.51 3.70 37.42
C THR A 945 1.04 2.66 38.40
N THR A 946 0.62 2.70 39.67
CA THR A 946 1.09 1.80 40.72
C THR A 946 -0.07 1.04 41.36
N VAL A 947 0.22 -0.14 41.91
CA VAL A 947 -0.72 -0.87 42.78
C VAL A 947 -1.07 0.01 43.98
N ALA A 948 -2.37 0.10 44.28
CA ALA A 948 -2.88 0.89 45.39
C ALA A 948 -4.10 0.19 45.99
N ALA A 949 -4.15 0.11 47.32
CA ALA A 949 -5.27 -0.49 48.02
C ALA A 949 -6.60 0.18 47.62
N GLY A 950 -7.61 -0.63 47.25
CA GLY A 950 -8.92 -0.13 46.79
C GLY A 950 -8.94 0.40 45.34
N TRP A 951 -7.85 0.22 44.59
CA TRP A 951 -7.73 0.56 43.17
C TRP A 951 -7.08 -0.62 42.42
N TYR A 952 -5.95 -0.44 41.74
CA TYR A 952 -5.25 -1.55 41.06
C TYR A 952 -4.66 -2.57 42.02
N ASN A 953 -4.81 -3.86 41.68
CA ASN A 953 -4.35 -5.00 42.47
C ASN A 953 -3.11 -5.71 41.86
N PHE A 954 -2.66 -5.31 40.68
CA PHE A 954 -1.52 -5.92 40.00
C PHE A 954 -0.64 -4.87 39.31
N ALA A 955 0.67 -5.11 39.29
CA ALA A 955 1.67 -4.35 38.55
C ALA A 955 2.35 -5.29 37.56
N ASN A 956 2.41 -4.89 36.29
CA ASN A 956 3.07 -5.72 35.29
C ASN A 956 4.59 -5.77 35.53
N THR A 957 5.12 -6.97 35.75
CA THR A 957 6.57 -7.23 35.86
C THR A 957 7.13 -8.05 34.71
N VAL A 958 6.30 -8.40 33.71
CA VAL A 958 6.66 -9.28 32.57
C VAL A 958 6.38 -8.60 31.23
N GLY A 959 7.17 -8.90 30.19
CA GLY A 959 7.12 -8.19 28.90
C GLY A 959 5.89 -8.48 28.03
N ASP A 960 5.11 -9.49 28.39
CA ASP A 960 4.07 -10.13 27.57
C ASP A 960 2.63 -9.90 28.08
N ALA A 961 2.43 -9.21 29.20
CA ALA A 961 1.09 -8.89 29.68
C ALA A 961 0.39 -7.79 28.84
N SER A 962 -0.93 -7.72 29.00
CA SER A 962 -1.85 -6.84 28.26
C SER A 962 -1.57 -5.34 28.37
N PHE A 963 -0.85 -4.88 29.40
CA PHE A 963 -0.42 -3.49 29.60
C PHE A 963 1.10 -3.40 29.75
N PRO A 964 1.74 -2.26 29.42
CA PRO A 964 3.20 -2.11 29.45
C PRO A 964 3.84 -2.48 30.81
N VAL A 965 5.11 -2.91 30.75
CA VAL A 965 5.93 -3.23 31.93
C VAL A 965 5.98 -2.03 32.89
N ASN A 966 5.85 -2.29 34.18
CA ASN A 966 5.78 -1.30 35.27
C ASN A 966 4.49 -0.47 35.33
N GLU A 967 3.45 -0.84 34.58
CA GLU A 967 2.12 -0.23 34.72
C GLU A 967 1.18 -1.13 35.52
N ALA A 968 0.27 -0.52 36.28
CA ALA A 968 -0.69 -1.21 37.14
C ALA A 968 -2.09 -1.28 36.52
N PHE A 969 -2.80 -2.38 36.78
CA PHE A 969 -4.15 -2.64 36.28
C PHE A 969 -4.92 -3.62 37.19
N PHE A 970 -6.21 -3.84 36.88
CA PHE A 970 -7.04 -4.84 37.55
C PHE A 970 -6.86 -6.20 36.88
N ASN A 971 -6.40 -7.20 37.63
CA ASN A 971 -6.05 -8.54 37.13
C ASN A 971 -6.58 -9.65 38.05
N GLY A 972 -6.76 -10.84 37.48
CA GLY A 972 -7.11 -12.06 38.19
C GLY A 972 -8.62 -12.21 38.37
N THR A 973 -9.03 -12.82 39.48
CA THR A 973 -10.44 -13.13 39.76
C THR A 973 -10.95 -12.46 41.02
N VAL A 974 -12.06 -11.74 40.91
CA VAL A 974 -12.83 -11.11 41.98
C VAL A 974 -14.26 -11.62 41.89
N ALA A 975 -14.64 -12.52 42.80
CA ALA A 975 -15.86 -13.33 42.71
C ALA A 975 -17.16 -12.56 43.04
N ALA A 976 -17.07 -11.47 43.80
CA ALA A 976 -18.21 -10.62 44.17
C ALA A 976 -17.97 -9.18 43.69
N TYR A 977 -19.04 -8.46 43.38
CA TYR A 977 -18.95 -7.04 43.07
C TYR A 977 -18.23 -6.31 44.21
N THR A 978 -17.12 -5.67 43.87
CA THR A 978 -16.25 -4.94 44.79
C THR A 978 -16.17 -3.49 44.36
N GLN A 979 -16.29 -2.56 45.30
CA GLN A 979 -16.19 -1.13 45.01
C GLN A 979 -14.73 -0.71 44.91
N TYR A 980 -14.41 0.02 43.83
CA TYR A 980 -13.11 0.65 43.61
C TYR A 980 -13.27 2.16 43.66
N THR A 981 -12.36 2.85 44.34
CA THR A 981 -12.46 4.30 44.59
C THR A 981 -11.11 4.97 44.37
N ARG A 982 -11.11 6.14 43.71
CA ARG A 982 -9.90 6.93 43.43
C ARG A 982 -10.16 8.42 43.60
N ASP A 983 -9.24 9.09 44.30
CA ASP A 983 -9.16 10.56 44.26
C ASP A 983 -8.74 11.01 42.86
N VAL A 984 -9.54 11.88 42.27
CA VAL A 984 -9.32 12.48 40.96
C VAL A 984 -9.30 14.01 41.06
N SER A 985 -9.02 14.53 42.25
CA SER A 985 -9.03 15.97 42.55
C SER A 985 -7.98 16.74 41.75
N PHE A 986 -6.93 16.06 41.25
CA PHE A 986 -5.93 16.65 40.36
C PHE A 986 -6.50 17.09 39.00
N LEU A 987 -7.72 16.67 38.65
CA LEU A 987 -8.45 17.10 37.45
C LEU A 987 -9.32 18.34 37.70
N ALA A 988 -9.36 18.87 38.93
CA ALA A 988 -10.06 20.11 39.23
C ALA A 988 -9.54 21.27 38.36
N GLY A 989 -10.45 22.12 37.89
CA GLY A 989 -10.18 23.20 36.94
C GLY A 989 -10.32 22.81 35.47
N GLN A 990 -10.54 21.53 35.14
CA GLN A 990 -10.70 21.06 33.77
C GLN A 990 -12.17 21.11 33.32
N GLY A 991 -12.45 21.75 32.18
CA GLY A 991 -13.81 21.85 31.63
C GLY A 991 -14.25 20.64 30.79
N ASN A 992 -13.33 19.77 30.43
CA ASN A 992 -13.60 18.55 29.68
C ASN A 992 -12.83 17.41 30.33
N VAL A 993 -13.50 16.54 31.07
CA VAL A 993 -12.90 15.37 31.72
C VAL A 993 -13.69 14.14 31.33
N SER A 994 -13.07 13.20 30.65
CA SER A 994 -13.71 11.91 30.33
C SER A 994 -12.90 10.76 30.88
N PHE A 995 -13.58 9.69 31.24
CA PHE A 995 -12.97 8.43 31.64
C PHE A 995 -13.29 7.32 30.63
N ARG A 996 -12.45 6.29 30.58
CA ARG A 996 -12.78 5.03 29.94
C ARG A 996 -12.27 3.85 30.75
N LEU A 997 -12.99 2.73 30.68
CA LEU A 997 -12.54 1.45 31.21
C LEU A 997 -12.03 0.62 30.03
N ARG A 998 -10.72 0.46 29.94
CA ARG A 998 -10.07 -0.26 28.84
C ARG A 998 -9.71 -1.67 29.29
N PHE A 999 -10.28 -2.67 28.63
CA PHE A 999 -9.99 -4.09 28.78
C PHE A 999 -9.04 -4.53 27.66
N LYS A 1000 -8.03 -5.34 28.03
CA LYS A 1000 -7.10 -5.95 27.09
C LYS A 1000 -6.84 -7.41 27.46
N SER A 1001 -6.64 -8.24 26.44
CA SER A 1001 -6.20 -9.63 26.56
C SER A 1001 -5.00 -9.93 25.66
N ASP A 1002 -4.17 -10.89 26.07
CA ASP A 1002 -3.01 -11.37 25.33
C ASP A 1002 -3.37 -12.45 24.29
N VAL A 1003 -2.37 -13.13 23.72
CA VAL A 1003 -2.53 -14.12 22.64
C VAL A 1003 -3.01 -15.50 23.12
N ASN A 1004 -3.06 -15.78 24.42
CA ASN A 1004 -3.33 -17.10 24.98
C ASN A 1004 -4.43 -17.06 26.06
N THR A 1005 -4.93 -18.22 26.48
CA THR A 1005 -5.77 -18.42 27.69
C THR A 1005 -6.81 -17.32 28.01
N ASN A 1006 -7.98 -17.40 27.40
CA ASN A 1006 -9.10 -16.54 27.81
C ASN A 1006 -9.80 -16.97 29.12
N ALA A 1007 -10.48 -16.01 29.75
CA ALA A 1007 -11.33 -16.19 30.92
C ALA A 1007 -12.70 -15.51 30.72
N ALA A 1008 -13.54 -15.47 31.76
CA ALA A 1008 -14.92 -15.01 31.62
C ALA A 1008 -15.03 -13.52 31.24
N GLY A 1009 -14.17 -12.66 31.80
CA GLY A 1009 -14.13 -11.22 31.52
C GLY A 1009 -14.54 -10.34 32.70
N VAL A 1010 -15.00 -9.13 32.40
CA VAL A 1010 -15.23 -8.05 33.36
C VAL A 1010 -16.69 -7.61 33.34
N ALA A 1011 -17.25 -7.31 34.51
CA ALA A 1011 -18.50 -6.61 34.72
C ALA A 1011 -18.29 -5.36 35.56
N VAL A 1012 -18.93 -4.26 35.19
CA VAL A 1012 -18.84 -2.96 35.84
C VAL A 1012 -20.24 -2.41 36.05
N ASP A 1013 -20.50 -1.91 37.24
CA ASP A 1013 -21.79 -1.39 37.64
C ASP A 1013 -21.63 -0.13 38.51
N ASP A 1014 -22.69 0.68 38.62
CA ASP A 1014 -22.79 1.80 39.54
C ASP A 1014 -21.61 2.79 39.50
N PHE A 1015 -21.35 3.37 38.31
CA PHE A 1015 -20.30 4.36 38.09
C PHE A 1015 -20.68 5.75 38.59
N GLU A 1016 -19.89 6.32 39.50
CA GLU A 1016 -20.14 7.63 40.10
C GLU A 1016 -18.90 8.53 40.09
N ILE A 1017 -19.16 9.83 39.98
CA ILE A 1017 -18.18 10.88 40.27
C ILE A 1017 -18.78 11.75 41.36
N LEU A 1018 -18.16 11.72 42.53
CA LEU A 1018 -18.48 12.62 43.63
C LEU A 1018 -17.65 13.89 43.49
N GLY A 1019 -18.19 15.03 43.89
CA GLY A 1019 -17.49 16.30 43.89
C GLY A 1019 -18.43 17.48 44.07
N PRO A 1020 -17.91 18.71 44.01
CA PRO A 1020 -18.73 19.92 43.98
C PRO A 1020 -19.79 19.85 42.88
N GLU A 1021 -20.93 20.50 43.11
CA GLU A 1021 -21.98 20.62 42.10
C GLU A 1021 -21.49 21.53 40.96
N ASN A 1022 -20.91 20.93 39.94
CA ASN A 1022 -20.64 21.55 38.66
C ASN A 1022 -21.81 21.24 37.76
N VAL A 1023 -22.85 22.07 37.81
CA VAL A 1023 -23.85 22.08 36.75
C VAL A 1023 -23.15 22.27 35.40
N SER A 1024 -23.65 21.59 34.37
CA SER A 1024 -23.13 21.78 33.01
C SER A 1024 -23.25 23.27 32.64
N LEU A 1025 -22.15 23.89 32.17
CA LEU A 1025 -22.15 25.27 31.66
C LEU A 1025 -22.14 25.24 30.12
N PRO A 1026 -22.79 26.16 29.38
CA PRO A 1026 -24.01 26.96 29.64
C PRO A 1026 -25.25 26.36 28.92
N ILE A 1027 -26.43 26.95 29.11
CA ILE A 1027 -27.68 26.61 28.39
C ILE A 1027 -27.42 26.47 26.90
N GLN A 1028 -27.71 25.29 26.35
CA GLN A 1028 -27.61 25.06 24.93
C GLN A 1028 -29.00 25.02 24.31
N LEU A 1029 -29.35 26.12 23.66
CA LEU A 1029 -30.50 26.20 22.77
C LEU A 1029 -30.21 25.29 21.56
N LEU A 1030 -30.97 24.20 21.42
CA LEU A 1030 -30.85 23.27 20.30
C LEU A 1030 -31.45 23.87 19.03
N GLN A 1031 -32.59 24.54 19.19
CA GLN A 1031 -33.30 25.19 18.10
C GLN A 1031 -34.06 26.40 18.63
N PHE A 1032 -34.13 27.47 17.84
CA PHE A 1032 -35.04 28.58 18.07
C PHE A 1032 -35.55 29.11 16.74
N VAL A 1033 -36.86 28.97 16.53
CA VAL A 1033 -37.54 29.38 15.30
C VAL A 1033 -38.80 30.14 15.66
N ALA A 1034 -39.16 31.07 14.78
CA ALA A 1034 -40.44 31.74 14.82
C ALA A 1034 -41.05 31.61 13.42
N GLU A 1035 -42.30 31.21 13.34
CA GLU A 1035 -43.00 30.97 12.07
C GLU A 1035 -44.40 31.57 12.12
N LYS A 1036 -44.86 32.08 10.98
CA LYS A 1036 -46.21 32.62 10.87
C LYS A 1036 -47.22 31.48 10.93
N GLN A 1037 -48.18 31.58 11.85
CA GLN A 1037 -49.28 30.63 11.98
C GLN A 1037 -50.59 31.39 11.76
N GLN A 1038 -51.18 31.25 10.56
CA GLN A 1038 -52.34 32.02 10.14
C GLN A 1038 -52.15 33.55 10.30
N SER A 1039 -52.83 34.18 11.25
CA SER A 1039 -52.76 35.63 11.51
C SER A 1039 -51.79 36.01 12.63
N ASP A 1040 -51.16 35.03 13.29
CA ASP A 1040 -50.29 35.18 14.45
C ASP A 1040 -48.89 34.58 14.21
N VAL A 1041 -48.00 34.66 15.20
CA VAL A 1041 -46.66 34.05 15.11
C VAL A 1041 -46.46 33.01 16.19
N LEU A 1042 -46.06 31.81 15.79
CA LEU A 1042 -45.68 30.71 16.68
C LEU A 1042 -44.17 30.71 16.86
N VAL A 1043 -43.72 30.90 18.09
CA VAL A 1043 -42.31 30.88 18.49
C VAL A 1043 -42.04 29.54 19.18
N LYS A 1044 -41.08 28.77 18.65
CA LYS A 1044 -40.69 27.46 19.17
C LYS A 1044 -39.21 27.44 19.52
N TRP A 1045 -38.88 26.77 20.62
CA TRP A 1045 -37.50 26.42 20.91
C TRP A 1045 -37.38 25.07 21.59
N SER A 1046 -36.19 24.52 21.48
CA SER A 1046 -35.78 23.34 22.23
C SER A 1046 -34.43 23.57 22.88
N THR A 1047 -34.20 22.91 24.01
CA THR A 1047 -33.02 23.09 24.86
C THR A 1047 -32.42 21.75 25.22
N ALA A 1048 -31.09 21.64 25.17
CA ALA A 1048 -30.40 20.40 25.47
C ALA A 1048 -30.36 20.11 26.98
N GLU A 1049 -30.28 21.16 27.80
CA GLU A 1049 -30.16 21.09 29.26
C GLU A 1049 -30.66 22.42 29.86
N GLU A 1050 -31.47 22.32 30.91
CA GLU A 1050 -32.08 23.48 31.58
C GLU A 1050 -31.81 23.52 33.08
N THR A 1051 -30.85 22.74 33.56
CA THR A 1051 -30.62 22.52 34.98
C THR A 1051 -30.30 23.82 35.75
N ASN A 1052 -29.66 24.81 35.10
CA ASN A 1052 -29.42 26.15 35.65
C ASN A 1052 -30.48 27.22 35.27
N MET A 1053 -31.52 26.85 34.53
CA MET A 1053 -32.44 27.80 33.90
C MET A 1053 -33.65 28.13 34.79
N ASN A 1054 -34.02 29.40 34.89
CA ASN A 1054 -35.24 29.84 35.61
C ASN A 1054 -36.41 29.97 34.65
N ARG A 1055 -36.27 30.81 33.62
CA ARG A 1055 -37.34 31.09 32.65
C ARG A 1055 -36.82 31.74 31.37
N TYR A 1056 -37.56 31.55 30.29
CA TYR A 1056 -37.37 32.22 29.01
C TYR A 1056 -38.31 33.41 28.90
N LEU A 1057 -37.79 34.59 28.57
CA LEU A 1057 -38.61 35.74 28.18
C LEU A 1057 -38.60 35.86 26.66
N VAL A 1058 -39.78 35.79 26.05
CA VAL A 1058 -39.93 35.97 24.60
C VAL A 1058 -40.03 37.46 24.33
N GLU A 1059 -39.10 37.99 23.55
CA GLU A 1059 -39.07 39.40 23.18
C GLU A 1059 -39.30 39.57 21.68
N ARG A 1060 -40.10 40.57 21.31
CA ARG A 1060 -40.43 40.94 19.93
C ARG A 1060 -39.85 42.31 19.57
N SER A 1061 -39.42 42.46 18.32
CA SER A 1061 -39.01 43.73 17.71
C SER A 1061 -39.57 43.87 16.29
N THR A 1062 -39.84 45.10 15.86
CA THR A 1062 -40.21 45.42 14.47
C THR A 1062 -39.05 46.00 13.65
N ASP A 1063 -37.94 46.38 14.30
CA ASP A 1063 -36.76 46.96 13.65
C ASP A 1063 -35.49 46.09 13.82
N GLY A 1064 -35.57 45.04 14.63
CA GLY A 1064 -34.46 44.14 14.95
C GLY A 1064 -33.46 44.73 15.94
N ILE A 1065 -33.72 45.90 16.53
CA ILE A 1065 -32.84 46.63 17.44
C ILE A 1065 -33.50 46.77 18.81
N LEU A 1066 -34.73 47.28 18.87
CA LEU A 1066 -35.47 47.50 20.10
C LEU A 1066 -36.43 46.33 20.34
N PHE A 1067 -36.10 45.51 21.34
CA PHE A 1067 -36.88 44.32 21.72
C PHE A 1067 -37.72 44.61 22.96
N THR A 1068 -38.99 44.22 22.90
CA THR A 1068 -39.95 44.34 24.00
C THR A 1068 -40.45 42.96 24.38
N GLN A 1069 -40.52 42.65 25.68
CA GLN A 1069 -41.05 41.37 26.15
C GLN A 1069 -42.55 41.23 25.80
N VAL A 1070 -42.90 40.12 25.15
CA VAL A 1070 -44.28 39.78 24.75
C VAL A 1070 -44.80 38.53 25.45
N GLY A 1071 -43.92 37.74 26.07
CA GLY A 1071 -44.31 36.53 26.80
C GLY A 1071 -43.20 35.98 27.66
N GLN A 1072 -43.53 34.96 28.46
CA GLN A 1072 -42.54 34.19 29.22
C GLN A 1072 -42.98 32.73 29.38
N LYS A 1073 -42.00 31.84 29.58
CA LYS A 1073 -42.20 30.43 29.95
C LYS A 1073 -41.21 30.05 31.04
N THR A 1074 -41.69 29.46 32.13
CA THR A 1074 -40.83 28.87 33.17
C THR A 1074 -40.12 27.65 32.62
N ALA A 1075 -38.86 27.46 32.99
CA ALA A 1075 -38.11 26.26 32.61
C ALA A 1075 -38.72 25.01 33.26
N LEU A 1076 -38.79 23.92 32.51
CA LEU A 1076 -39.33 22.64 32.96
C LEU A 1076 -38.31 21.87 33.82
N ASN A 1077 -37.02 22.28 33.78
CA ASN A 1077 -35.85 21.57 34.32
C ASN A 1077 -35.60 20.22 33.60
N GLY A 1078 -34.35 19.81 33.46
CA GLY A 1078 -33.96 18.59 32.74
C GLY A 1078 -33.40 18.83 31.33
N ALA A 1079 -33.37 17.78 30.51
CA ALA A 1079 -32.79 17.77 29.16
C ALA A 1079 -33.88 17.67 28.07
N ASP A 1080 -33.55 18.10 26.85
CA ASP A 1080 -34.37 17.97 25.63
C ASP A 1080 -35.80 18.57 25.70
N ASN A 1081 -35.97 19.61 26.51
CA ASN A 1081 -37.27 20.26 26.66
C ASN A 1081 -37.67 21.04 25.41
N GLN A 1082 -38.96 20.98 25.06
CA GLN A 1082 -39.55 21.72 23.94
C GLN A 1082 -40.59 22.72 24.43
N TYR A 1083 -40.56 23.91 23.82
CA TYR A 1083 -41.44 25.01 24.16
C TYR A 1083 -42.10 25.58 22.93
N GLN A 1084 -43.32 26.06 23.13
CA GLN A 1084 -44.03 26.87 22.18
C GLN A 1084 -44.72 28.05 22.86
N PHE A 1085 -44.67 29.20 22.18
CA PHE A 1085 -45.35 30.42 22.57
C PHE A 1085 -45.96 31.08 21.33
N THR A 1086 -47.26 31.33 21.35
CA THR A 1086 -47.95 32.05 20.28
C THR A 1086 -48.07 33.53 20.64
N ASP A 1087 -47.45 34.39 19.85
CA ASP A 1087 -47.66 35.84 19.92
C ASP A 1087 -48.88 36.21 19.06
N MET A 1088 -49.99 36.58 19.71
CA MET A 1088 -51.25 36.96 19.08
C MET A 1088 -51.18 38.37 18.45
N ILE A 1089 -50.29 38.53 17.47
CA ILE A 1089 -50.06 39.81 16.80
C ILE A 1089 -51.31 40.34 16.07
N SER A 1090 -52.26 39.46 15.73
CA SER A 1090 -53.55 39.83 15.14
C SER A 1090 -54.46 40.61 16.09
N ALA A 1091 -54.28 40.44 17.41
CA ALA A 1091 -55.06 41.12 18.45
C ALA A 1091 -54.43 42.45 18.90
N LEU A 1092 -53.31 42.86 18.31
CA LEU A 1092 -52.65 44.12 18.67
C LEU A 1092 -53.45 45.34 18.16
N PRO A 1093 -53.44 46.46 18.91
CA PRO A 1093 -54.10 47.71 18.49
C PRO A 1093 -53.55 48.29 17.17
N VAL A 1094 -52.33 47.91 16.79
CA VAL A 1094 -51.66 48.32 15.56
C VAL A 1094 -51.25 47.06 14.80
N ARG A 1095 -51.70 46.93 13.54
CA ARG A 1095 -51.30 45.80 12.69
C ARG A 1095 -49.82 45.89 12.35
N LEU A 1096 -49.09 44.82 12.69
CA LEU A 1096 -47.70 44.66 12.28
C LEU A 1096 -47.64 44.24 10.81
N SER A 1097 -46.67 44.77 10.06
CA SER A 1097 -46.45 44.46 8.63
C SER A 1097 -44.96 44.41 8.30
N GLY A 1098 -44.57 43.67 7.28
CA GLY A 1098 -43.16 43.49 6.90
C GLY A 1098 -42.51 42.35 7.67
N TYR A 1099 -41.38 42.59 8.34
CA TYR A 1099 -40.70 41.60 9.18
C TYR A 1099 -40.93 41.89 10.66
N VAL A 1100 -41.09 40.82 11.43
CA VAL A 1100 -41.06 40.84 12.89
C VAL A 1100 -39.95 39.93 13.38
N TYR A 1101 -39.23 40.37 14.38
CA TYR A 1101 -38.05 39.71 14.93
C TYR A 1101 -38.36 39.23 16.34
N TYR A 1102 -37.91 38.03 16.67
CA TYR A 1102 -38.05 37.42 17.98
C TYR A 1102 -36.70 37.00 18.53
N ARG A 1103 -36.51 37.10 19.84
CA ARG A 1103 -35.39 36.48 20.56
C ARG A 1103 -35.86 36.01 21.93
N LEU A 1104 -35.08 35.12 22.53
CA LEU A 1104 -35.24 34.70 23.92
C LEU A 1104 -34.21 35.42 24.78
N LYS A 1105 -34.67 36.02 25.87
CA LYS A 1105 -33.82 36.32 27.02
C LYS A 1105 -33.85 35.11 27.95
N MET A 1106 -32.75 34.42 28.05
CA MET A 1106 -32.59 33.20 28.83
C MET A 1106 -32.09 33.60 30.22
N LEU A 1107 -32.96 33.55 31.23
CA LEU A 1107 -32.68 34.00 32.60
C LEU A 1107 -32.39 32.81 33.51
N ASP A 1108 -31.21 32.83 34.12
CA ASP A 1108 -30.72 31.76 35.00
C ASP A 1108 -31.32 31.89 36.42
N LYS A 1109 -31.16 30.84 37.23
CA LYS A 1109 -31.65 30.82 38.63
C LYS A 1109 -30.98 31.87 39.52
N ASP A 1110 -29.76 32.30 39.19
CA ASP A 1110 -29.01 33.35 39.90
C ASP A 1110 -29.34 34.79 39.43
N GLY A 1111 -30.19 34.92 38.41
CA GLY A 1111 -30.60 36.21 37.84
C GLY A 1111 -29.70 36.76 36.72
N SER A 1112 -28.62 36.06 36.38
CA SER A 1112 -27.85 36.35 35.16
C SER A 1112 -28.64 35.94 33.90
N TYR A 1113 -28.27 36.47 32.73
CA TYR A 1113 -28.97 36.14 31.48
C TYR A 1113 -28.09 36.16 30.23
N THR A 1114 -28.51 35.40 29.23
CA THR A 1114 -27.97 35.43 27.86
C THR A 1114 -29.12 35.59 26.84
N TYR A 1115 -28.80 35.98 25.60
CA TYR A 1115 -29.78 36.11 24.52
C TYR A 1115 -29.58 35.03 23.46
N SER A 1116 -30.69 34.52 22.91
CA SER A 1116 -30.65 33.67 21.72
C SER A 1116 -30.24 34.46 20.48
N SER A 1117 -30.00 33.75 19.38
CA SER A 1117 -30.05 34.35 18.04
C SER A 1117 -31.45 34.95 17.76
N ILE A 1118 -31.53 35.87 16.80
CA ILE A 1118 -32.78 36.53 16.43
C ILE A 1118 -33.46 35.73 15.32
N ALA A 1119 -34.69 35.27 15.57
CA ALA A 1119 -35.55 34.66 14.56
C ALA A 1119 -36.36 35.74 13.84
N ARG A 1120 -36.40 35.72 12.50
CA ARG A 1120 -37.10 36.72 11.68
C ARG A 1120 -38.28 36.09 10.95
N VAL A 1121 -39.46 36.68 11.07
CA VAL A 1121 -40.71 36.23 10.45
C VAL A 1121 -41.24 37.27 9.48
N ALA A 1122 -41.50 36.86 8.23
CA ALA A 1122 -42.19 37.71 7.25
C ALA A 1122 -43.71 37.61 7.47
N LEU A 1123 -44.38 38.75 7.61
CA LEU A 1123 -45.82 38.79 7.82
C LEU A 1123 -46.63 38.82 6.50
N ASN A 1124 -46.01 39.17 5.36
CA ASN A 1124 -46.65 39.22 4.04
C ASN A 1124 -45.83 38.46 2.98
N GLU A 1125 -46.50 37.69 2.10
CA GLU A 1125 -45.87 36.73 1.15
C GLU A 1125 -45.27 37.34 -0.14
N LYS A 1126 -45.15 38.67 -0.26
CA LYS A 1126 -44.40 39.29 -1.37
C LYS A 1126 -43.40 40.28 -0.82
N ALA A 1127 -42.14 39.85 -0.70
CA ALA A 1127 -41.02 40.75 -0.49
C ALA A 1127 -40.66 41.39 -1.83
N ASP A 1128 -40.79 42.70 -1.94
CA ASP A 1128 -40.18 43.49 -3.01
C ASP A 1128 -38.66 43.33 -2.91
N ILE A 1129 -38.07 42.56 -3.83
CA ILE A 1129 -36.62 42.33 -3.86
C ILE A 1129 -35.96 43.61 -4.38
N VAL A 1130 -35.27 44.32 -3.50
CA VAL A 1130 -34.43 45.48 -3.84
C VAL A 1130 -32.97 45.10 -3.70
N THR A 1131 -32.23 45.10 -4.80
CA THR A 1131 -30.79 44.76 -4.84
C THR A 1131 -30.00 45.82 -5.60
N ALA A 1132 -28.68 45.85 -5.41
CA ALA A 1132 -27.77 46.75 -6.11
C ALA A 1132 -26.54 46.00 -6.64
N GLY A 1133 -26.06 46.37 -7.83
CA GLY A 1133 -24.86 45.81 -8.44
C GLY A 1133 -24.22 46.72 -9.50
N PRO A 1134 -22.98 46.46 -9.96
CA PRO A 1134 -22.15 45.31 -9.60
C PRO A 1134 -21.66 45.38 -8.15
N ASN A 1135 -21.33 44.21 -7.56
CA ASN A 1135 -20.68 44.10 -6.27
C ASN A 1135 -19.62 42.98 -6.37
N PRO A 1136 -18.33 43.31 -6.43
CA PRO A 1136 -17.75 44.62 -6.09
C PRO A 1136 -17.99 45.71 -7.13
N PHE A 1137 -18.01 46.98 -6.69
CA PHE A 1137 -18.24 48.16 -7.55
C PHE A 1137 -17.01 49.07 -7.60
N LYS A 1138 -16.86 49.82 -8.70
CA LYS A 1138 -15.90 50.94 -8.79
C LYS A 1138 -16.58 52.25 -8.43
N ASP A 1139 -17.14 52.96 -9.41
CA ASP A 1139 -17.75 54.29 -9.20
C ASP A 1139 -19.24 54.35 -9.47
N ARG A 1140 -19.85 53.25 -9.94
CA ARG A 1140 -21.26 53.23 -10.31
C ARG A 1140 -21.93 51.95 -9.84
N ILE A 1141 -23.15 52.11 -9.33
CA ILE A 1141 -24.05 51.03 -8.97
C ILE A 1141 -25.41 51.23 -9.64
N THR A 1142 -26.06 50.13 -9.99
CA THR A 1142 -27.42 50.06 -10.51
C THR A 1142 -28.27 49.34 -9.47
N ILE A 1143 -29.42 49.93 -9.14
CA ILE A 1143 -30.38 49.41 -8.17
C ILE A 1143 -31.51 48.73 -8.93
N TYR A 1144 -31.75 47.47 -8.65
CA TYR A 1144 -32.92 46.76 -9.14
C TYR A 1144 -33.98 46.86 -8.04
N SER A 1145 -34.98 47.72 -8.25
CA SER A 1145 -36.10 47.90 -7.33
C SER A 1145 -37.42 47.95 -8.11
N PRO A 1146 -38.47 47.23 -7.66
CA PRO A 1146 -39.81 47.34 -8.22
C PRO A 1146 -40.52 48.64 -7.77
N SER A 1147 -39.95 49.39 -6.82
CA SER A 1147 -40.49 50.65 -6.29
C SER A 1147 -39.55 51.81 -6.62
N THR A 1148 -40.09 53.03 -6.72
CA THR A 1148 -39.27 54.22 -6.98
C THR A 1148 -38.26 54.43 -5.85
N VAL A 1149 -36.97 54.42 -6.19
CA VAL A 1149 -35.89 54.74 -5.26
C VAL A 1149 -35.86 56.25 -5.04
N THR A 1150 -36.02 56.66 -3.80
CA THR A 1150 -36.06 58.07 -3.40
C THR A 1150 -34.70 58.55 -2.90
N LYS A 1151 -33.92 57.66 -2.30
CA LYS A 1151 -32.65 58.00 -1.67
C LYS A 1151 -31.74 56.80 -1.51
N VAL A 1152 -30.44 57.04 -1.61
CA VAL A 1152 -29.39 56.04 -1.41
C VAL A 1152 -28.30 56.61 -0.51
N SER A 1153 -27.76 55.80 0.40
CA SER A 1153 -26.69 56.22 1.32
C SER A 1153 -25.71 55.09 1.59
N PHE A 1154 -24.40 55.36 1.63
CA PHE A 1154 -23.40 54.40 2.08
C PHE A 1154 -22.90 54.72 3.48
N TYR A 1155 -22.69 53.68 4.28
CA TYR A 1155 -22.11 53.75 5.61
C TYR A 1155 -20.83 52.91 5.66
N ASP A 1156 -19.79 53.42 6.30
CA ASP A 1156 -18.56 52.66 6.56
C ASP A 1156 -18.78 51.57 7.64
N ALA A 1157 -17.74 50.78 7.92
CA ALA A 1157 -17.80 49.70 8.90
C ALA A 1157 -18.07 50.18 10.34
N ALA A 1158 -17.80 51.46 10.66
CA ALA A 1158 -18.12 52.07 11.93
C ALA A 1158 -19.55 52.65 11.98
N GLY A 1159 -20.31 52.50 10.90
CA GLY A 1159 -21.69 53.00 10.79
C GLY A 1159 -21.79 54.49 10.49
N LYS A 1160 -20.69 55.16 10.12
CA LYS A 1160 -20.71 56.57 9.73
C LYS A 1160 -21.13 56.70 8.26
N MET A 1161 -22.05 57.61 7.96
CA MET A 1161 -22.48 57.87 6.58
C MET A 1161 -21.37 58.57 5.80
N VAL A 1162 -20.95 57.97 4.69
CA VAL A 1162 -19.82 58.42 3.86
C VAL A 1162 -20.25 58.90 2.48
N TYR A 1163 -21.44 58.53 2.01
CA TYR A 1163 -22.01 59.01 0.76
C TYR A 1163 -23.55 59.03 0.83
N GLN A 1164 -24.18 59.98 0.13
CA GLN A 1164 -25.63 60.04 -0.02
C GLN A 1164 -26.00 60.65 -1.38
N ASP A 1165 -27.01 60.07 -2.03
CA ASP A 1165 -27.65 60.65 -3.21
C ASP A 1165 -29.17 60.61 -3.05
N ASN A 1166 -29.81 61.77 -3.17
CA ASN A 1166 -31.25 61.96 -3.05
C ASN A 1166 -31.94 62.14 -4.42
N ALA A 1167 -31.18 62.10 -5.53
CA ALA A 1167 -31.69 62.35 -6.87
C ALA A 1167 -31.40 61.16 -7.81
N VAL A 1168 -31.80 59.95 -7.38
CA VAL A 1168 -31.56 58.70 -8.13
C VAL A 1168 -32.38 58.67 -9.42
N ARG A 1169 -31.72 58.89 -10.56
CA ARG A 1169 -32.36 58.85 -11.89
C ARG A 1169 -32.21 57.47 -12.52
N ASN A 1170 -33.30 56.91 -13.04
CA ASN A 1170 -33.33 55.62 -13.73
C ASN A 1170 -32.70 54.46 -12.93
N ASN A 1171 -32.85 54.50 -11.60
CA ASN A 1171 -32.28 53.52 -10.67
C ASN A 1171 -30.75 53.32 -10.80
N GLN A 1172 -30.02 54.29 -11.35
CA GLN A 1172 -28.57 54.26 -11.42
C GLN A 1172 -27.99 55.39 -10.59
N VAL A 1173 -27.00 55.04 -9.76
CA VAL A 1173 -26.29 55.98 -8.89
C VAL A 1173 -24.84 56.00 -9.32
N LEU A 1174 -24.38 57.18 -9.75
CA LEU A 1174 -22.97 57.46 -9.94
C LEU A 1174 -22.44 57.95 -8.60
N VAL A 1175 -21.65 57.12 -7.93
CA VAL A 1175 -21.12 57.42 -6.60
C VAL A 1175 -19.94 58.38 -6.77
N LYS A 1176 -20.23 59.68 -6.87
CA LYS A 1176 -19.21 60.71 -7.06
C LYS A 1176 -18.51 61.06 -5.74
N GLY A 1177 -17.19 60.87 -5.70
CA GLY A 1177 -16.33 61.20 -4.56
C GLY A 1177 -15.39 60.04 -4.20
N ASP A 1178 -14.24 60.36 -3.60
CA ASP A 1178 -13.16 59.44 -3.22
C ASP A 1178 -13.56 58.53 -2.05
N LEU A 1179 -14.56 57.66 -2.22
CA LEU A 1179 -14.80 56.57 -1.26
C LEU A 1179 -13.56 55.66 -1.28
N PRO A 1180 -12.85 55.45 -0.16
CA PRO A 1180 -11.71 54.56 -0.13
C PRO A 1180 -12.09 53.12 -0.50
N LYS A 1181 -11.13 52.31 -0.94
CA LYS A 1181 -11.33 50.86 -1.07
C LYS A 1181 -11.78 50.28 0.26
N GLY A 1182 -12.80 49.43 0.25
CA GLY A 1182 -13.36 48.92 1.50
C GLY A 1182 -14.75 48.34 1.39
N THR A 1183 -15.24 47.84 2.52
CA THR A 1183 -16.59 47.31 2.67
C THR A 1183 -17.51 48.38 3.24
N TYR A 1184 -18.68 48.52 2.64
CA TYR A 1184 -19.70 49.49 3.02
C TYR A 1184 -21.07 48.83 3.15
N ILE A 1185 -21.95 49.46 3.92
CA ILE A 1185 -23.37 49.15 3.95
C ILE A 1185 -24.10 50.18 3.11
N LEU A 1186 -24.68 49.73 2.00
CA LEU A 1186 -25.59 50.51 1.18
C LEU A 1186 -26.99 50.48 1.81
N LYS A 1187 -27.58 51.64 2.02
CA LYS A 1187 -28.98 51.84 2.40
C LYS A 1187 -29.73 52.42 1.21
N ILE A 1188 -30.84 51.80 0.83
CA ILE A 1188 -31.70 52.19 -0.29
C ILE A 1188 -33.08 52.49 0.29
N GLU A 1189 -33.57 53.70 0.12
CA GLU A 1189 -34.90 54.12 0.55
C GLU A 1189 -35.80 54.24 -0.69
N THR A 1190 -36.87 53.46 -0.71
CA THR A 1190 -37.93 53.53 -1.72
C THR A 1190 -39.17 54.19 -1.12
N ILE A 1191 -40.15 54.52 -1.96
CA ILE A 1191 -41.46 54.98 -1.48
C ILE A 1191 -42.21 53.94 -0.62
N THR A 1192 -41.79 52.66 -0.66
CA THR A 1192 -42.43 51.54 0.03
C THR A 1192 -41.63 51.01 1.23
N GLY A 1193 -40.35 51.34 1.36
CA GLY A 1193 -39.53 50.81 2.44
C GLY A 1193 -38.04 51.13 2.36
N VAL A 1194 -37.28 50.61 3.32
CA VAL A 1194 -35.83 50.82 3.43
C VAL A 1194 -35.11 49.48 3.38
N TYR A 1195 -34.14 49.37 2.48
CA TYR A 1195 -33.38 48.15 2.21
C TYR A 1195 -31.90 48.39 2.46
N ARG A 1196 -31.17 47.35 2.87
CA ARG A 1196 -29.73 47.43 3.13
C ARG A 1196 -28.98 46.28 2.47
N GLN A 1197 -27.85 46.58 1.85
CA GLN A 1197 -27.00 45.59 1.19
C GLN A 1197 -25.51 45.87 1.46
N LYS A 1198 -24.73 44.82 1.72
CA LYS A 1198 -23.27 44.93 1.84
C LYS A 1198 -22.65 45.10 0.45
N MET A 1199 -21.81 46.12 0.29
CA MET A 1199 -21.14 46.45 -0.96
C MET A 1199 -19.63 46.56 -0.75
N VAL A 1200 -18.83 46.13 -1.72
CA VAL A 1200 -17.36 46.20 -1.69
C VAL A 1200 -16.90 47.14 -2.80
N LYS A 1201 -16.15 48.19 -2.45
CA LYS A 1201 -15.53 49.10 -3.44
C LYS A 1201 -14.13 48.60 -3.79
N MET A 1202 -13.87 48.40 -5.08
CA MET A 1202 -12.55 48.11 -5.64
C MET A 1202 -11.89 49.39 -6.19
N ASP A 1203 -10.58 49.32 -6.42
CA ASP A 1203 -9.74 50.40 -6.99
C ASP A 1203 -10.25 50.94 -8.33
#